data_AF-D7JDX6-F1
#
_entry.id   AF-D7JDX6-F1
#
_cell.length_a   1.000
_cell.length_b   1.000
_cell.length_c   1.000
_cell.angle_alpha   90.00
_cell.angle_beta   90.00
_cell.angle_gamma   90.00
#
_symmetry.space_group_name_H-M   'P 1'
#
loop_
_entity.id
_entity.type
_entity.pdbx_description
1 polymer ?
#
loop_
_entity_poly.entity_id
_entity_poly.type
_entity_poly.pdbx_seq_one_letter_code
_entity_poly.pdbx_strand_id
1 'polypeptide(L)'
;MIKNTLTLSIFICLSILGTASVYGNTTQGNKKHLIKELQNEIVVVNVSKPGALYEEAPDKVWEDVVHTLKITGKINSYDLRIIRGFCGSDEYGALIPKNLKKIDLSEAIIVPGGTYYIVTEDQGKMREYSVEEGKDSLLPDKLFFNCSSIESIVIPNNIREVGIGAFYKCVNVKEIVIPDKVTHINSTAFGVCNSLESITLPSALVHLGGYTFTHCGNLKEVTFPQGIRHLHMRMFDQTTNLKTINLPTSLTKMDEEAFFGAIGLEKITVPEGIDTIPESCFGFCSSLREVTLPKSLRHIGQTAFQENHSLETILFTEGLKSIGHFAFKNCEKLTGVSLPNSLEEISNEAFINCKAMKNITFGTGIRAIGEKAFFHNHGITKLTFPASIELIDYAAFAECAALQEVDLGVARPKLVQNPFLGCKQLQKVSVSADNKTYTSEDGVLYSKNFKELYVYPNARADKKLVMNDALETLGDFSFWFCTELQEVEFPSHLAKLGYRAFCGCSNIKKMTVKNNTPVENEFPDDTFEGVDKSNCQLSVPAGSKTAYQASATWGGFNIVETTTDITSVTSNDTPIIRRMANACVVGNIGNKYSKAVLTDLSGRTIITTEVDNGTVVLHTDTLPQGIYVITLYGVAGKYSIKTVF
;
A
#
# COMPACT_ATOMS: atom_id res chain seq x y z
N MET A 1 -6.20 -4.82 -52.15
CA MET A 1 -5.33 -5.45 -53.17
C MET A 1 -3.99 -5.75 -52.49
N ILE A 2 -3.89 -6.81 -51.67
CA ILE A 2 -3.42 -8.17 -51.99
C ILE A 2 -2.04 -8.20 -52.66
N LYS A 3 -1.04 -8.65 -51.90
CA LYS A 3 0.16 -9.46 -52.25
C LYS A 3 0.67 -9.99 -50.90
N ASN A 4 0.30 -11.17 -50.39
CA ASN A 4 0.42 -12.55 -50.86
C ASN A 4 1.83 -12.98 -51.31
N THR A 5 2.51 -13.66 -50.36
CA THR A 5 3.08 -15.02 -50.46
C THR A 5 3.98 -15.37 -51.63
N LEU A 6 5.20 -15.84 -51.33
CA LEU A 6 5.78 -16.97 -52.07
C LEU A 6 6.82 -17.72 -51.22
N THR A 7 6.42 -18.91 -50.78
CA THR A 7 7.26 -20.08 -50.50
C THR A 7 7.90 -20.57 -51.80
N LEU A 8 9.18 -20.98 -51.78
CA LEU A 8 9.64 -22.04 -52.70
C LEU A 8 10.92 -22.72 -52.20
N SER A 9 10.77 -24.02 -51.94
CA SER A 9 11.81 -25.03 -51.77
C SER A 9 12.61 -25.22 -53.05
N ILE A 10 13.93 -25.39 -52.97
CA ILE A 10 14.72 -26.03 -54.04
C ILE A 10 15.75 -26.98 -53.41
N PHE A 11 15.53 -28.27 -53.66
CA PHE A 11 16.48 -29.38 -53.53
C PHE A 11 16.74 -29.84 -54.96
N ILE A 12 17.94 -29.67 -55.52
CA ILE A 12 18.40 -30.38 -56.73
C ILE A 12 19.90 -30.66 -56.61
N CYS A 13 20.23 -31.95 -56.62
CA CYS A 13 21.55 -32.53 -56.85
C CYS A 13 22.15 -32.09 -58.19
N LEU A 14 23.48 -31.94 -58.28
CA LEU A 14 24.22 -32.53 -59.39
C LEU A 14 25.71 -32.67 -59.09
N SER A 15 26.19 -33.87 -59.38
CA SER A 15 27.54 -34.38 -59.35
C SER A 15 28.29 -34.06 -60.65
N ILE A 16 29.61 -34.28 -60.61
CA ILE A 16 30.51 -34.75 -61.69
C ILE A 16 31.64 -33.78 -62.15
N LEU A 17 32.85 -34.38 -62.13
CA LEU A 17 34.11 -34.18 -62.89
C LEU A 17 35.23 -33.29 -62.34
N GLY A 18 36.43 -33.91 -62.24
CA GLY A 18 37.68 -33.24 -62.57
C GLY A 18 38.92 -33.66 -61.78
N THR A 19 39.52 -34.79 -62.14
CA THR A 19 40.85 -35.23 -61.68
C THR A 19 41.96 -34.25 -62.05
N ALA A 20 42.81 -33.85 -61.10
CA ALA A 20 44.23 -33.55 -61.33
C ALA A 20 45.01 -33.57 -60.00
N SER A 21 45.97 -34.49 -59.88
CA SER A 21 46.96 -34.57 -58.81
C SER A 21 48.13 -33.63 -59.08
N VAL A 22 48.50 -32.75 -58.14
CA VAL A 22 49.89 -32.29 -57.96
C VAL A 22 50.14 -32.05 -56.46
N TYR A 23 51.18 -32.68 -55.94
CA TYR A 23 51.73 -32.48 -54.60
C TYR A 23 52.07 -31.01 -54.34
N GLY A 24 51.66 -30.46 -53.19
CA GLY A 24 52.16 -29.17 -52.74
C GLY A 24 51.46 -28.58 -51.52
N ASN A 25 52.14 -28.67 -50.36
CA ASN A 25 52.03 -27.81 -49.18
C ASN A 25 50.64 -27.58 -48.54
N THR A 26 50.49 -28.24 -47.39
CA THR A 26 49.69 -27.82 -46.24
C THR A 26 49.74 -26.30 -46.02
N THR A 27 48.60 -25.63 -46.21
CA THR A 27 48.41 -24.25 -45.75
C THR A 27 47.20 -24.16 -44.83
N GLN A 28 47.44 -23.52 -43.69
CA GLN A 28 46.55 -23.27 -42.55
C GLN A 28 45.24 -22.53 -42.92
N GLY A 29 45.11 -22.05 -44.16
CA GLY A 29 43.92 -21.42 -44.73
C GLY A 29 42.78 -22.40 -45.05
N ASN A 30 43.10 -23.64 -45.50
CA ASN A 30 42.06 -24.63 -45.79
C ASN A 30 41.40 -25.19 -44.53
N LYS A 31 42.10 -25.25 -43.39
CA LYS A 31 41.48 -25.63 -42.11
C LYS A 31 40.46 -24.59 -41.64
N LYS A 32 40.72 -23.29 -41.79
CA LYS A 32 39.75 -22.25 -41.41
C LYS A 32 38.52 -22.20 -42.32
N HIS A 33 38.66 -22.54 -43.60
CA HIS A 33 37.52 -22.63 -44.52
C HIS A 33 36.70 -23.91 -44.31
N LEU A 34 37.35 -25.07 -44.08
CA LEU A 34 36.66 -26.32 -43.71
C LEU A 34 35.96 -26.21 -42.35
N ILE A 35 36.58 -25.57 -41.35
CA ILE A 35 35.97 -25.36 -40.02
C ILE A 35 34.74 -24.44 -40.11
N LYS A 36 34.70 -23.51 -41.08
CA LYS A 36 33.54 -22.63 -41.30
C LYS A 36 32.42 -23.30 -42.11
N GLU A 37 32.74 -24.28 -42.97
CA GLU A 37 31.76 -25.10 -43.68
C GLU A 37 31.19 -26.23 -42.81
N LEU A 38 31.99 -26.84 -41.93
CA LEU A 38 31.56 -27.85 -40.95
C LEU A 38 30.65 -27.27 -39.84
N GLN A 39 30.70 -25.96 -39.59
CA GLN A 39 29.81 -25.29 -38.63
C GLN A 39 28.34 -25.22 -39.07
N ASN A 40 28.03 -25.51 -40.34
CA ASN A 40 26.67 -25.45 -40.90
C ASN A 40 26.13 -26.81 -41.38
N GLU A 41 26.87 -27.90 -41.22
CA GLU A 41 26.37 -29.23 -41.62
C GLU A 41 25.32 -29.72 -40.63
N ILE A 42 24.11 -30.00 -41.13
CA ILE A 42 23.07 -30.69 -40.37
C ILE A 42 23.38 -32.18 -40.40
N VAL A 43 23.68 -32.76 -39.24
CA VAL A 43 23.82 -34.20 -39.11
C VAL A 43 22.44 -34.81 -38.90
N VAL A 44 22.05 -35.76 -39.75
CA VAL A 44 20.76 -36.45 -39.64
C VAL A 44 21.00 -37.87 -39.14
N VAL A 45 20.29 -38.26 -38.08
CA VAL A 45 20.26 -39.62 -37.56
C VAL A 45 18.84 -40.17 -37.75
N ASN A 46 18.73 -41.30 -38.45
CA ASN A 46 17.47 -42.00 -38.65
C ASN A 46 17.40 -43.19 -37.71
N VAL A 47 16.54 -43.09 -36.70
CA VAL A 47 16.38 -44.13 -35.68
C VAL A 47 15.52 -45.26 -36.24
N SER A 48 16.17 -46.40 -36.56
CA SER A 48 15.50 -47.50 -37.29
C SER A 48 14.46 -48.23 -36.43
N LYS A 49 14.69 -48.27 -35.11
CA LYS A 49 13.79 -48.82 -34.11
C LYS A 49 13.97 -48.09 -32.77
N PRO A 50 12.92 -47.98 -31.93
CA PRO A 50 13.06 -47.35 -30.62
C PRO A 50 14.16 -48.01 -29.77
N GLY A 51 15.02 -47.20 -29.16
CA GLY A 51 16.17 -47.59 -28.35
C GLY A 51 17.48 -47.72 -29.13
N ALA A 52 17.49 -47.52 -30.46
CA ALA A 52 18.68 -47.72 -31.29
C ALA A 52 19.58 -46.49 -31.43
N LEU A 53 19.18 -45.31 -30.92
CA LEU A 53 19.92 -44.06 -31.15
C LEU A 53 21.38 -44.14 -30.69
N TYR A 54 21.66 -44.85 -29.59
CA TYR A 54 23.02 -45.00 -29.09
C TYR A 54 23.97 -45.63 -30.13
N GLU A 55 23.50 -46.67 -30.81
CA GLU A 55 24.27 -47.44 -31.80
C GLU A 55 24.25 -46.77 -33.19
N GLU A 56 23.23 -45.97 -33.48
CA GLU A 56 23.01 -45.36 -34.80
C GLU A 56 23.53 -43.92 -34.90
N ALA A 57 23.83 -43.28 -33.77
CA ALA A 57 24.46 -41.96 -33.76
C ALA A 57 25.90 -42.06 -34.27
N PRO A 58 26.28 -41.29 -35.33
CA PRO A 58 27.62 -41.37 -35.91
C PRO A 58 28.68 -40.80 -34.96
N ASP A 59 29.91 -41.30 -35.06
CA ASP A 59 31.05 -40.92 -34.19
C ASP A 59 31.18 -39.40 -33.99
N LYS A 60 30.98 -38.61 -35.05
CA LYS A 60 31.03 -37.14 -34.99
C LYS A 60 30.09 -36.50 -33.96
N VAL A 61 28.95 -37.13 -33.65
CA VAL A 61 28.02 -36.66 -32.61
C VAL A 61 28.62 -36.92 -31.22
N TRP A 62 29.24 -38.08 -31.02
CA TRP A 62 29.92 -38.46 -29.77
C TRP A 62 31.21 -37.69 -29.54
N GLU A 63 31.94 -37.38 -30.60
CA GLU A 63 33.14 -36.52 -30.62
C GLU A 63 32.83 -35.04 -30.34
N ASP A 64 31.56 -34.67 -30.20
CA ASP A 64 31.09 -33.31 -29.88
C ASP A 64 31.58 -32.26 -30.90
N VAL A 65 31.65 -32.62 -32.19
CA VAL A 65 32.00 -31.68 -33.29
C VAL A 65 30.79 -31.19 -34.06
N VAL A 66 29.60 -31.72 -33.75
CA VAL A 66 28.32 -31.39 -34.41
C VAL A 66 27.65 -30.19 -33.74
N HIS A 67 27.23 -29.22 -34.55
CA HIS A 67 26.53 -28.01 -34.06
C HIS A 67 25.01 -28.09 -34.28
N THR A 68 24.55 -28.81 -35.30
CA THR A 68 23.13 -29.02 -35.61
C THR A 68 22.85 -30.50 -35.85
N LEU A 69 21.93 -31.08 -35.08
CA LEU A 69 21.53 -32.48 -35.14
C LEU A 69 20.04 -32.59 -35.44
N LYS A 70 19.67 -33.39 -36.44
CA LYS A 70 18.29 -33.77 -36.72
C LYS A 70 18.11 -35.25 -36.42
N ILE A 71 17.06 -35.59 -35.67
CA ILE A 71 16.71 -36.97 -35.35
C ILE A 71 15.34 -37.28 -35.94
N THR A 72 15.26 -38.43 -36.61
CA THR A 72 14.05 -38.89 -37.30
C THR A 72 13.74 -40.33 -36.88
N GLY A 73 12.49 -40.77 -37.09
CA GLY A 73 12.07 -42.12 -36.72
C GLY A 73 11.46 -42.21 -35.31
N LYS A 74 11.17 -43.43 -34.85
CA LYS A 74 10.52 -43.64 -33.56
C LYS A 74 11.56 -43.67 -32.45
N ILE A 75 11.38 -42.86 -31.41
CA ILE A 75 12.30 -42.74 -30.27
C ILE A 75 11.58 -43.02 -28.95
N ASN A 76 12.20 -43.78 -28.05
CA ASN A 76 11.66 -44.09 -26.73
C ASN A 76 12.47 -43.42 -25.60
N SER A 77 12.17 -43.76 -24.34
CA SER A 77 12.82 -43.16 -23.16
C SER A 77 14.35 -43.35 -23.15
N TYR A 78 14.84 -44.46 -23.69
CA TYR A 78 16.29 -44.71 -23.79
C TYR A 78 16.93 -43.72 -24.78
N ASP A 79 16.34 -43.55 -25.97
CA ASP A 79 16.84 -42.57 -26.95
C ASP A 79 16.75 -41.14 -26.41
N LEU A 80 15.65 -40.79 -25.74
CA LEU A 80 15.45 -39.48 -25.13
C LEU A 80 16.52 -39.16 -24.07
N ARG A 81 16.92 -40.15 -23.27
CA ARG A 81 18.06 -40.01 -22.35
C ARG A 81 19.37 -39.71 -23.08
N ILE A 82 19.62 -40.35 -24.22
CA ILE A 82 20.81 -40.07 -25.04
C ILE A 82 20.75 -38.67 -25.65
N ILE A 83 19.59 -38.27 -26.19
CA ILE A 83 19.34 -36.93 -26.72
C ILE A 83 19.64 -35.85 -25.68
N ARG A 84 19.15 -36.05 -24.46
CA ARG A 84 19.41 -35.16 -23.32
C ARG A 84 20.92 -34.98 -23.07
N GLY A 85 21.68 -36.07 -23.14
CA GLY A 85 23.15 -36.08 -23.06
C GLY A 85 23.81 -35.24 -24.15
N PHE A 86 23.31 -35.30 -25.39
CA PHE A 86 23.78 -34.44 -26.49
C PHE A 86 23.43 -32.96 -26.28
N CYS A 87 22.31 -32.67 -25.63
CA CYS A 87 21.85 -31.31 -25.29
C CYS A 87 22.52 -30.72 -24.03
N GLY A 88 23.54 -31.38 -23.49
CA GLY A 88 24.39 -30.84 -22.44
C GLY A 88 23.87 -31.02 -21.02
N SER A 89 23.07 -32.07 -20.77
CA SER A 89 22.79 -32.51 -19.41
C SER A 89 22.84 -34.03 -19.29
N ASP A 90 23.40 -34.51 -18.18
CA ASP A 90 23.48 -35.95 -17.91
C ASP A 90 22.12 -36.54 -17.48
N GLU A 91 22.13 -37.84 -17.20
CA GLU A 91 20.95 -38.58 -16.74
C GLU A 91 20.53 -38.27 -15.30
N TYR A 92 21.17 -37.33 -14.59
CA TYR A 92 20.83 -36.92 -13.22
C TYR A 92 20.43 -35.44 -13.13
N GLY A 93 20.60 -34.66 -14.20
CA GLY A 93 20.38 -33.21 -14.18
C GLY A 93 21.64 -32.36 -14.10
N ALA A 94 22.83 -32.97 -14.06
CA ALA A 94 24.08 -32.23 -14.03
C ALA A 94 24.42 -31.67 -15.41
N LEU A 95 25.18 -30.58 -15.39
CA LEU A 95 25.66 -29.89 -16.57
C LEU A 95 26.75 -30.71 -17.27
N ILE A 96 26.59 -30.97 -18.57
CA ILE A 96 27.68 -31.45 -19.44
C ILE A 96 27.92 -30.39 -20.52
N PRO A 97 29.09 -29.73 -20.58
CA PRO A 97 29.43 -28.86 -21.68
C PRO A 97 29.41 -29.63 -23.02
N LYS A 98 28.65 -29.12 -23.99
CA LYS A 98 28.53 -29.68 -25.35
C LYS A 98 28.57 -28.57 -26.39
N ASN A 99 29.08 -28.87 -27.57
CA ASN A 99 29.13 -27.96 -28.72
C ASN A 99 27.81 -27.92 -29.50
N LEU A 100 26.94 -28.93 -29.34
CA LEU A 100 25.64 -28.96 -30.00
C LEU A 100 24.78 -27.74 -29.63
N LYS A 101 24.38 -26.98 -30.65
CA LYS A 101 23.57 -25.75 -30.52
C LYS A 101 22.14 -25.91 -30.99
N LYS A 102 21.87 -26.80 -31.95
CA LYS A 102 20.54 -26.94 -32.52
C LYS A 102 20.12 -28.40 -32.58
N ILE A 103 18.89 -28.67 -32.19
CA ILE A 103 18.30 -30.00 -32.33
C ILE A 103 16.93 -29.93 -33.00
N ASP A 104 16.77 -30.68 -34.09
CA ASP A 104 15.51 -30.80 -34.83
C ASP A 104 14.91 -32.20 -34.61
N LEU A 105 13.77 -32.26 -33.92
CA LEU A 105 13.00 -33.48 -33.68
C LEU A 105 11.67 -33.51 -34.45
N SER A 106 11.48 -32.64 -35.44
CA SER A 106 10.20 -32.50 -36.17
C SER A 106 9.71 -33.79 -36.84
N GLU A 107 10.64 -34.65 -37.27
CA GLU A 107 10.38 -35.96 -37.89
C GLU A 107 10.61 -37.14 -36.94
N ALA A 108 10.91 -36.87 -35.67
CA ALA A 108 10.89 -37.89 -34.63
C ALA A 108 9.45 -38.16 -34.17
N ILE A 109 9.20 -39.38 -33.71
CA ILE A 109 7.93 -39.77 -33.09
C ILE A 109 8.25 -40.39 -31.73
N ILE A 110 7.89 -39.70 -30.66
CA ILE A 110 8.04 -40.23 -29.29
C ILE A 110 7.06 -41.41 -29.10
N VAL A 111 7.56 -42.53 -28.61
CA VAL A 111 6.78 -43.74 -28.31
C VAL A 111 7.14 -44.31 -26.93
N PRO A 112 6.24 -45.07 -26.28
CA PRO A 112 6.50 -45.65 -24.96
C PRO A 112 7.65 -46.67 -24.96
N GLY A 113 8.19 -46.93 -23.77
CA GLY A 113 9.22 -47.94 -23.53
C GLY A 113 10.64 -47.38 -23.39
N GLY A 114 11.62 -48.27 -23.25
CA GLY A 114 13.02 -47.92 -22.93
C GLY A 114 13.25 -47.63 -21.45
N THR A 115 14.50 -47.40 -21.07
CA THR A 115 14.86 -47.05 -19.67
C THR A 115 14.51 -45.61 -19.35
N TYR A 116 14.19 -45.33 -18.09
CA TYR A 116 13.97 -43.98 -17.60
C TYR A 116 15.24 -43.10 -17.66
N TYR A 117 15.07 -41.79 -17.52
CA TYR A 117 16.13 -40.85 -17.11
C TYR A 117 15.85 -40.36 -15.68
N ILE A 118 16.88 -39.97 -14.94
CA ILE A 118 16.78 -39.53 -13.55
C ILE A 118 16.91 -38.01 -13.49
N VAL A 119 16.19 -37.36 -12.59
CA VAL A 119 16.52 -35.97 -12.22
C VAL A 119 16.60 -35.88 -10.71
N THR A 120 17.69 -35.27 -10.24
CA THR A 120 17.82 -34.88 -8.84
C THR A 120 17.02 -33.58 -8.65
N GLU A 121 15.86 -33.67 -7.99
CA GLU A 121 15.05 -32.51 -7.63
C GLU A 121 15.80 -31.60 -6.65
N ASP A 122 15.33 -30.36 -6.47
CA ASP A 122 16.01 -29.33 -5.65
C ASP A 122 16.21 -29.75 -4.17
N GLN A 123 15.52 -30.79 -3.69
CA GLN A 123 15.68 -31.38 -2.35
C GLN A 123 16.68 -32.55 -2.30
N GLY A 124 17.42 -32.82 -3.37
CA GLY A 124 18.34 -33.96 -3.47
C GLY A 124 17.64 -35.31 -3.72
N LYS A 125 16.32 -35.33 -3.93
CA LYS A 125 15.55 -36.53 -4.21
C LYS A 125 15.66 -36.89 -5.69
N MET A 126 16.05 -38.13 -5.98
CA MET A 126 16.04 -38.68 -7.34
C MET A 126 14.62 -39.09 -7.72
N ARG A 127 14.18 -38.69 -8.92
CA ARG A 127 12.94 -39.18 -9.56
C ARG A 127 13.26 -39.72 -10.94
N GLU A 128 12.66 -40.86 -11.27
CA GLU A 128 12.71 -41.48 -12.59
C GLU A 128 11.58 -40.94 -13.48
N TYR A 129 11.90 -40.66 -14.74
CA TYR A 129 10.96 -40.18 -15.75
C TYR A 129 11.06 -41.04 -17.00
N SER A 130 9.92 -41.34 -17.62
CA SER A 130 9.85 -42.14 -18.84
C SER A 130 8.63 -41.77 -19.67
N VAL A 131 8.61 -42.20 -20.93
CA VAL A 131 7.41 -42.18 -21.77
C VAL A 131 6.56 -43.39 -21.40
N GLU A 132 5.54 -43.17 -20.59
CA GLU A 132 4.62 -44.21 -20.15
C GLU A 132 3.72 -44.71 -21.29
N GLU A 133 3.18 -45.92 -21.14
CA GLU A 133 2.19 -46.48 -22.07
C GLU A 133 0.99 -45.54 -22.22
N GLY A 134 0.60 -45.25 -23.47
CA GLY A 134 -0.46 -44.30 -23.78
C GLY A 134 -0.14 -42.82 -23.55
N LYS A 135 1.13 -42.46 -23.27
CA LYS A 135 1.62 -41.07 -23.10
C LYS A 135 2.55 -40.62 -24.23
N ASP A 136 2.43 -41.20 -25.43
CA ASP A 136 3.25 -40.88 -26.60
C ASP A 136 3.08 -39.44 -27.11
N SER A 137 1.97 -38.78 -26.77
CA SER A 137 1.72 -37.37 -27.09
C SER A 137 2.23 -36.36 -26.04
N LEU A 138 2.84 -36.82 -24.95
CA LEU A 138 3.43 -35.95 -23.91
C LEU A 138 4.93 -35.78 -24.20
N LEU A 139 5.41 -34.54 -24.27
CA LEU A 139 6.84 -34.27 -24.10
C LEU A 139 7.14 -34.44 -22.60
N PRO A 140 7.91 -35.47 -22.20
CA PRO A 140 8.01 -35.84 -20.79
C PRO A 140 8.50 -34.73 -19.85
N ASP A 141 8.05 -34.80 -18.61
CA ASP A 141 8.47 -33.90 -17.53
C ASP A 141 10.00 -33.85 -17.40
N LYS A 142 10.55 -32.65 -17.25
CA LYS A 142 12.00 -32.43 -17.07
C LYS A 142 12.91 -33.02 -18.16
N LEU A 143 12.40 -33.42 -19.33
CA LEU A 143 13.21 -34.05 -20.38
C LEU A 143 14.48 -33.28 -20.75
N PHE A 144 14.37 -31.97 -20.94
CA PHE A 144 15.49 -31.06 -21.23
C PHE A 144 15.88 -30.19 -20.01
N PHE A 145 15.52 -30.61 -18.79
CA PHE A 145 15.96 -29.91 -17.57
C PHE A 145 17.46 -29.65 -17.60
N ASN A 146 17.89 -28.40 -17.42
CA ASN A 146 19.29 -27.99 -17.38
C ASN A 146 20.11 -28.32 -18.65
N CYS A 147 19.45 -28.62 -19.78
CA CYS A 147 20.11 -28.74 -21.09
C CYS A 147 20.59 -27.36 -21.54
N SER A 148 21.82 -27.02 -21.18
CA SER A 148 22.36 -25.67 -21.34
C SER A 148 23.16 -25.47 -22.63
N SER A 149 23.45 -26.50 -23.42
CA SER A 149 24.25 -26.30 -24.64
C SER A 149 23.43 -25.74 -25.80
N ILE A 150 22.15 -26.10 -25.85
CA ILE A 150 21.25 -25.82 -26.96
C ILE A 150 20.77 -24.36 -26.99
N GLU A 151 20.70 -23.82 -28.20
CA GLU A 151 20.19 -22.50 -28.54
C GLU A 151 18.85 -22.57 -29.30
N SER A 152 18.59 -23.65 -30.04
CA SER A 152 17.31 -23.85 -30.74
C SER A 152 16.88 -25.32 -30.71
N ILE A 153 15.58 -25.56 -30.52
CA ILE A 153 14.96 -26.88 -30.51
C ILE A 153 13.62 -26.90 -31.25
N VAL A 154 13.40 -27.92 -32.06
CA VAL A 154 12.11 -28.23 -32.69
C VAL A 154 11.49 -29.45 -32.03
N ILE A 155 10.30 -29.31 -31.45
CA ILE A 155 9.59 -30.39 -30.73
C ILE A 155 8.92 -31.36 -31.73
N PRO A 156 8.83 -32.68 -31.43
CA PRO A 156 8.17 -33.66 -32.30
C PRO A 156 6.70 -33.35 -32.61
N ASN A 157 6.28 -33.57 -33.86
CA ASN A 157 4.93 -33.25 -34.33
C ASN A 157 3.80 -34.10 -33.71
N ASN A 158 4.13 -35.25 -33.09
CA ASN A 158 3.15 -36.07 -32.38
C ASN A 158 2.79 -35.52 -30.99
N ILE A 159 3.51 -34.52 -30.49
CA ILE A 159 3.25 -33.93 -29.17
C ILE A 159 1.96 -33.11 -29.15
N ARG A 160 1.23 -33.24 -28.04
CA ARG A 160 0.01 -32.52 -27.69
C ARG A 160 0.13 -31.80 -26.35
N GLU A 161 1.05 -32.25 -25.50
CA GLU A 161 1.27 -31.69 -24.16
C GLU A 161 2.77 -31.53 -23.87
N VAL A 162 3.17 -30.40 -23.30
CA VAL A 162 4.54 -30.18 -22.81
C VAL A 162 4.56 -30.36 -21.30
N GLY A 163 5.37 -31.30 -20.82
CA GLY A 163 5.47 -31.68 -19.42
C GLY A 163 6.03 -30.60 -18.49
N ILE A 164 5.89 -30.85 -17.20
CA ILE A 164 6.33 -29.94 -16.12
C ILE A 164 7.83 -29.74 -16.22
N GLY A 165 8.23 -28.48 -16.38
CA GLY A 165 9.64 -28.09 -16.44
C GLY A 165 10.42 -28.76 -17.58
N ALA A 166 9.78 -29.13 -18.68
CA ALA A 166 10.41 -29.81 -19.81
C ALA A 166 11.70 -29.12 -20.28
N PHE A 167 11.76 -27.78 -20.29
CA PHE A 167 12.94 -26.97 -20.64
C PHE A 167 13.44 -26.09 -19.48
N TYR A 168 13.11 -26.45 -18.23
CA TYR A 168 13.50 -25.65 -17.08
C TYR A 168 15.03 -25.58 -16.96
N LYS A 169 15.60 -24.38 -16.78
CA LYS A 169 17.05 -24.11 -16.76
C LYS A 169 17.77 -24.37 -18.10
N CYS A 170 17.07 -24.33 -19.23
CA CYS A 170 17.70 -24.25 -20.56
C CYS A 170 18.24 -22.83 -20.84
N VAL A 171 19.28 -22.43 -20.11
CA VAL A 171 19.73 -21.01 -20.02
C VAL A 171 20.18 -20.38 -21.34
N ASN A 172 20.63 -21.18 -22.31
CA ASN A 172 21.12 -20.71 -23.61
C ASN A 172 20.09 -20.82 -24.75
N VAL A 173 18.90 -21.39 -24.49
CA VAL A 173 17.86 -21.52 -25.52
C VAL A 173 17.32 -20.15 -25.89
N LYS A 174 17.35 -19.86 -27.20
CA LYS A 174 16.84 -18.65 -27.85
C LYS A 174 15.55 -18.91 -28.62
N GLU A 175 15.34 -20.14 -29.07
CA GLU A 175 14.20 -20.54 -29.91
C GLU A 175 13.68 -21.93 -29.51
N ILE A 176 12.37 -22.05 -29.35
CA ILE A 176 11.65 -23.31 -29.16
C ILE A 176 10.51 -23.33 -30.17
N VAL A 177 10.56 -24.24 -31.14
CA VAL A 177 9.48 -24.43 -32.12
C VAL A 177 8.50 -25.46 -31.59
N ILE A 178 7.30 -24.99 -31.22
CA ILE A 178 6.22 -25.79 -30.65
C ILE A 178 5.21 -26.15 -31.75
N PRO A 179 4.86 -27.44 -31.95
CA PRO A 179 3.86 -27.86 -32.93
C PRO A 179 2.48 -27.24 -32.70
N ASP A 180 1.80 -26.85 -33.77
CA ASP A 180 0.48 -26.17 -33.71
C ASP A 180 -0.61 -26.97 -32.99
N LYS A 181 -0.46 -28.30 -32.91
CA LYS A 181 -1.43 -29.22 -32.28
C LYS A 181 -1.24 -29.35 -30.77
N VAL A 182 -0.25 -28.69 -30.18
CA VAL A 182 -0.06 -28.68 -28.72
C VAL A 182 -1.20 -27.89 -28.07
N THR A 183 -1.88 -28.53 -27.12
CA THR A 183 -3.03 -27.98 -26.40
C THR A 183 -2.70 -27.60 -24.96
N HIS A 184 -1.64 -28.19 -24.38
CA HIS A 184 -1.25 -27.96 -22.98
C HIS A 184 0.26 -27.73 -22.85
N ILE A 185 0.63 -26.69 -22.10
CA ILE A 185 2.00 -26.46 -21.63
C ILE A 185 1.93 -26.37 -20.11
N ASN A 186 2.56 -27.32 -19.42
CA ASN A 186 2.49 -27.42 -17.96
C ASN A 186 3.44 -26.44 -17.26
N SER A 187 3.25 -26.33 -15.94
CA SER A 187 3.98 -25.38 -15.09
C SER A 187 5.50 -25.48 -15.24
N THR A 188 6.19 -24.34 -15.14
CA THR A 188 7.65 -24.20 -15.24
C THR A 188 8.28 -24.64 -16.56
N ALA A 189 7.49 -25.00 -17.60
CA ALA A 189 8.01 -25.61 -18.83
C ALA A 189 9.19 -24.85 -19.45
N PHE A 190 9.20 -23.52 -19.42
CA PHE A 190 10.27 -22.67 -19.97
C PHE A 190 10.97 -21.81 -18.89
N GLY A 191 10.82 -22.15 -17.61
CA GLY A 191 11.41 -21.36 -16.53
C GLY A 191 12.93 -21.34 -16.60
N VAL A 192 13.55 -20.19 -16.30
CA VAL A 192 15.01 -19.96 -16.31
C VAL A 192 15.63 -20.19 -17.70
N CYS A 193 14.85 -20.02 -18.77
CA CYS A 193 15.38 -19.91 -20.13
C CYS A 193 15.89 -18.49 -20.39
N ASN A 194 17.01 -18.13 -19.78
CA ASN A 194 17.50 -16.75 -19.71
C ASN A 194 17.79 -16.12 -21.08
N SER A 195 18.10 -16.92 -22.11
CA SER A 195 18.40 -16.44 -23.47
C SER A 195 17.18 -16.38 -24.40
N LEU A 196 16.00 -16.81 -23.94
CA LEU A 196 14.79 -16.83 -24.75
C LEU A 196 14.31 -15.38 -24.95
N GLU A 197 14.34 -14.89 -26.19
CA GLU A 197 13.95 -13.51 -26.50
C GLU A 197 12.48 -13.37 -26.87
N SER A 198 11.90 -14.38 -27.52
CA SER A 198 10.49 -14.39 -27.91
C SER A 198 9.98 -15.83 -27.97
N ILE A 199 8.66 -16.00 -27.83
CA ILE A 199 8.02 -17.30 -28.02
C ILE A 199 6.64 -17.13 -28.65
N THR A 200 6.38 -17.93 -29.68
CA THR A 200 5.05 -18.05 -30.30
C THR A 200 4.37 -19.29 -29.73
N LEU A 201 3.25 -19.09 -29.05
CA LEU A 201 2.46 -20.18 -28.51
C LEU A 201 1.55 -20.79 -29.59
N PRO A 202 1.31 -22.12 -29.57
CA PRO A 202 0.58 -22.81 -30.63
C PRO A 202 -0.90 -22.43 -30.63
N SER A 203 -1.50 -22.36 -31.83
CA SER A 203 -2.87 -21.88 -32.00
C SER A 203 -3.94 -22.71 -31.26
N ALA A 204 -3.69 -24.00 -31.03
CA ALA A 204 -4.59 -24.91 -30.32
C ALA A 204 -4.42 -24.89 -28.79
N LEU A 205 -3.51 -24.05 -28.26
CA LEU A 205 -3.21 -24.00 -26.83
C LEU A 205 -4.43 -23.53 -26.04
N VAL A 206 -4.83 -24.35 -25.06
CA VAL A 206 -5.93 -24.05 -24.12
C VAL A 206 -5.43 -23.88 -22.68
N HIS A 207 -4.24 -24.42 -22.36
CA HIS A 207 -3.66 -24.36 -21.02
C HIS A 207 -2.18 -23.96 -21.05
N LEU A 208 -1.81 -23.07 -20.13
CA LEU A 208 -0.45 -22.57 -19.92
C LEU A 208 -0.16 -22.45 -18.42
N GLY A 209 0.59 -23.38 -17.85
CA GLY A 209 0.76 -23.52 -16.39
C GLY A 209 1.48 -22.37 -15.69
N GLY A 210 1.48 -22.40 -14.35
CA GLY A 210 2.17 -21.40 -13.52
C GLY A 210 3.68 -21.41 -13.72
N TYR A 211 4.33 -20.29 -13.43
CA TYR A 211 5.79 -20.12 -13.56
C TYR A 211 6.37 -20.43 -14.95
N THR A 212 5.54 -20.49 -16.00
CA THR A 212 5.99 -20.98 -17.31
C THR A 212 7.17 -20.19 -17.89
N PHE A 213 7.22 -18.87 -17.67
CA PHE A 213 8.32 -17.99 -18.11
C PHE A 213 9.06 -17.33 -16.95
N THR A 214 9.03 -17.95 -15.76
CA THR A 214 9.76 -17.40 -14.61
C THR A 214 11.26 -17.30 -14.92
N HIS A 215 11.90 -16.19 -14.55
CA HIS A 215 13.32 -15.92 -14.76
C HIS A 215 13.77 -15.92 -16.23
N CYS A 216 12.86 -15.76 -17.20
CA CYS A 216 13.23 -15.54 -18.59
C CYS A 216 13.69 -14.09 -18.82
N GLY A 217 14.88 -13.74 -18.32
CA GLY A 217 15.37 -12.35 -18.27
C GLY A 217 15.43 -11.62 -19.63
N ASN A 218 15.75 -12.34 -20.72
CA ASN A 218 15.80 -11.74 -22.06
C ASN A 218 14.47 -11.76 -22.83
N LEU A 219 13.39 -12.31 -22.25
CA LEU A 219 12.11 -12.40 -22.93
C LEU A 219 11.54 -11.00 -23.16
N LYS A 220 11.29 -10.67 -24.42
CA LYS A 220 10.75 -9.37 -24.87
C LYS A 220 9.31 -9.51 -25.35
N GLU A 221 8.93 -10.67 -25.87
CA GLU A 221 7.62 -10.87 -26.51
C GLU A 221 7.07 -12.27 -26.27
N VAL A 222 5.78 -12.33 -25.92
CA VAL A 222 4.99 -13.56 -25.88
C VAL A 222 3.73 -13.33 -26.71
N THR A 223 3.53 -14.15 -27.74
CA THR A 223 2.31 -14.11 -28.56
C THR A 223 1.32 -15.15 -28.05
N PHE A 224 0.24 -14.69 -27.40
CA PHE A 224 -0.83 -15.56 -26.92
C PHE A 224 -1.83 -15.95 -28.02
N PRO A 225 -2.32 -17.21 -28.02
CA PRO A 225 -3.45 -17.60 -28.84
C PRO A 225 -4.77 -17.20 -28.15
N GLN A 226 -5.84 -17.04 -28.94
CA GLN A 226 -7.18 -16.67 -28.43
C GLN A 226 -7.89 -17.80 -27.67
N GLY A 227 -7.27 -18.98 -27.54
CA GLY A 227 -7.78 -20.10 -26.75
C GLY A 227 -7.55 -19.96 -25.24
N ILE A 228 -6.63 -19.08 -24.83
CA ILE A 228 -6.24 -18.92 -23.42
C ILE A 228 -7.31 -18.15 -22.65
N ARG A 229 -7.78 -18.75 -21.56
CA ARG A 229 -8.83 -18.20 -20.68
C ARG A 229 -8.35 -17.86 -19.27
N HIS A 230 -7.17 -18.35 -18.89
CA HIS A 230 -6.65 -18.27 -17.53
C HIS A 230 -5.13 -18.01 -17.53
N LEU A 231 -4.68 -16.99 -16.80
CA LEU A 231 -3.27 -16.80 -16.45
C LEU A 231 -2.99 -17.31 -15.04
N HIS A 232 -1.95 -18.13 -14.92
CA HIS A 232 -1.55 -18.76 -13.68
C HIS A 232 -0.46 -17.99 -12.93
N MET A 233 -0.30 -18.35 -11.66
CA MET A 233 0.64 -17.77 -10.70
C MET A 233 2.08 -17.62 -11.25
N ARG A 234 2.69 -16.46 -11.01
CA ARG A 234 4.10 -16.11 -11.27
C ARG A 234 4.61 -16.43 -12.66
N MET A 235 3.75 -16.34 -13.66
CA MET A 235 4.08 -16.71 -15.04
C MET A 235 5.26 -15.90 -15.60
N PHE A 236 5.41 -14.64 -15.18
CA PHE A 236 6.42 -13.69 -15.68
C PHE A 236 7.37 -13.15 -14.58
N ASP A 237 7.48 -13.83 -13.44
CA ASP A 237 8.39 -13.43 -12.36
C ASP A 237 9.83 -13.33 -12.89
N GLN A 238 10.56 -12.27 -12.54
CA GLN A 238 11.93 -11.98 -12.99
C GLN A 238 12.11 -11.86 -14.51
N THR A 239 11.09 -11.43 -15.26
CA THR A 239 11.23 -11.07 -16.68
C THR A 239 11.71 -9.61 -16.83
N THR A 240 13.03 -9.42 -16.95
CA THR A 240 13.65 -8.08 -16.95
C THR A 240 13.47 -7.28 -18.24
N ASN A 241 13.31 -7.94 -19.39
CA ASN A 241 13.19 -7.29 -20.69
C ASN A 241 11.76 -7.30 -21.28
N LEU A 242 10.79 -7.89 -20.57
CA LEU A 242 9.41 -7.97 -21.01
C LEU A 242 8.70 -6.66 -20.68
N LYS A 243 8.79 -5.68 -21.59
CA LYS A 243 8.28 -4.32 -21.35
C LYS A 243 6.77 -4.20 -21.44
N THR A 244 6.15 -4.97 -22.32
CA THR A 244 4.71 -4.94 -22.58
C THR A 244 4.22 -6.34 -22.88
N ILE A 245 2.96 -6.61 -22.57
CA ILE A 245 2.33 -7.89 -22.88
C ILE A 245 0.91 -7.69 -23.39
N ASN A 246 0.59 -8.28 -24.53
CA ASN A 246 -0.74 -8.23 -25.11
C ASN A 246 -1.54 -9.45 -24.64
N LEU A 247 -2.46 -9.21 -23.70
CA LEU A 247 -3.31 -10.27 -23.17
C LEU A 247 -4.44 -10.62 -24.15
N PRO A 248 -4.80 -11.91 -24.29
CA PRO A 248 -5.85 -12.32 -25.21
C PRO A 248 -7.22 -11.84 -24.71
N THR A 249 -8.09 -11.44 -25.64
CA THR A 249 -9.44 -10.93 -25.31
C THR A 249 -10.38 -12.00 -24.75
N SER A 250 -10.00 -13.28 -24.89
CA SER A 250 -10.68 -14.45 -24.33
C SER A 250 -10.41 -14.68 -22.84
N LEU A 251 -9.50 -13.89 -22.23
CA LEU A 251 -9.09 -14.06 -20.84
C LEU A 251 -10.23 -13.73 -19.88
N THR A 252 -10.58 -14.68 -19.02
CA THR A 252 -11.67 -14.51 -18.03
C THR A 252 -11.18 -14.63 -16.60
N LYS A 253 -9.94 -15.10 -16.37
CA LYS A 253 -9.38 -15.31 -15.03
C LYS A 253 -7.88 -15.04 -14.98
N MET A 254 -7.44 -14.46 -13.87
CA MET A 254 -6.04 -14.39 -13.46
C MET A 254 -5.92 -14.98 -12.06
N ASP A 255 -4.90 -15.77 -11.79
CA ASP A 255 -4.57 -16.21 -10.43
C ASP A 255 -3.86 -15.09 -9.64
N GLU A 256 -3.78 -15.29 -8.34
CA GLU A 256 -2.89 -14.53 -7.45
C GLU A 256 -1.46 -14.55 -7.99
N GLU A 257 -0.76 -13.43 -7.83
CA GLU A 257 0.64 -13.29 -8.25
C GLU A 257 0.94 -13.56 -9.74
N ALA A 258 -0.05 -13.52 -10.65
CA ALA A 258 0.15 -13.86 -12.07
C ALA A 258 1.30 -13.08 -12.75
N PHE A 259 1.46 -11.80 -12.42
CA PHE A 259 2.57 -10.92 -12.86
C PHE A 259 3.50 -10.53 -11.73
N PHE A 260 3.45 -11.20 -10.58
CA PHE A 260 4.31 -10.87 -9.45
C PHE A 260 5.78 -10.89 -9.88
N GLY A 261 6.51 -9.81 -9.57
CA GLY A 261 7.93 -9.71 -9.89
C GLY A 261 8.23 -9.60 -11.39
N ALA A 262 7.27 -9.24 -12.25
CA ALA A 262 7.52 -8.89 -13.65
C ALA A 262 8.26 -7.53 -13.75
N ILE A 263 9.50 -7.49 -13.26
CA ILE A 263 10.28 -6.28 -12.99
C ILE A 263 10.56 -5.43 -14.23
N GLY A 264 10.54 -6.02 -15.43
CA GLY A 264 10.67 -5.32 -16.71
C GLY A 264 9.37 -4.72 -17.26
N LEU A 265 8.20 -5.10 -16.72
CA LEU A 265 6.90 -4.70 -17.26
C LEU A 265 6.67 -3.22 -17.05
N GLU A 266 6.60 -2.46 -18.14
CA GLU A 266 6.42 -1.01 -18.14
C GLU A 266 4.94 -0.60 -18.31
N LYS A 267 4.18 -1.37 -19.10
CA LYS A 267 2.78 -1.09 -19.42
C LYS A 267 1.96 -2.36 -19.57
N ILE A 268 0.73 -2.34 -19.06
CA ILE A 268 -0.25 -3.40 -19.29
C ILE A 268 -1.67 -2.88 -19.49
N THR A 269 -2.42 -3.58 -20.34
CA THR A 269 -3.88 -3.43 -20.48
C THR A 269 -4.55 -4.70 -19.99
N VAL A 270 -5.34 -4.59 -18.92
CA VAL A 270 -6.13 -5.71 -18.40
C VAL A 270 -7.41 -5.85 -19.26
N PRO A 271 -7.70 -7.03 -19.85
CA PRO A 271 -8.84 -7.22 -20.74
C PRO A 271 -10.20 -6.99 -20.07
N GLU A 272 -11.19 -6.57 -20.87
CA GLU A 272 -12.60 -6.57 -20.47
C GLU A 272 -13.08 -7.99 -20.10
N GLY A 273 -13.99 -8.07 -19.13
CA GLY A 273 -14.47 -9.34 -18.57
C GLY A 273 -13.77 -9.74 -17.28
N ILE A 274 -12.61 -9.15 -16.97
CA ILE A 274 -11.97 -9.26 -15.66
C ILE A 274 -12.67 -8.32 -14.67
N ASP A 275 -13.24 -8.87 -13.61
CA ASP A 275 -13.93 -8.11 -12.54
C ASP A 275 -13.04 -7.85 -11.31
N THR A 276 -11.91 -8.55 -11.19
CA THR A 276 -11.05 -8.50 -10.02
C THR A 276 -9.58 -8.53 -10.44
N ILE A 277 -8.78 -7.61 -9.91
CA ILE A 277 -7.31 -7.77 -9.88
C ILE A 277 -6.99 -8.60 -8.63
N PRO A 278 -6.50 -9.85 -8.76
CA PRO A 278 -6.26 -10.73 -7.60
C PRO A 278 -5.14 -10.25 -6.68
N GLU A 279 -4.99 -10.95 -5.55
CA GLU A 279 -3.92 -10.67 -4.58
C GLU A 279 -2.54 -10.68 -5.25
N SER A 280 -1.74 -9.65 -4.97
CA SER A 280 -0.36 -9.50 -5.45
C SER A 280 -0.17 -9.61 -6.97
N CYS A 281 -1.24 -9.52 -7.77
CA CYS A 281 -1.20 -9.83 -9.21
C CYS A 281 -0.11 -9.04 -9.95
N PHE A 282 0.02 -7.74 -9.68
CA PHE A 282 1.06 -6.84 -10.19
C PHE A 282 1.98 -6.35 -9.07
N GLY A 283 2.17 -7.14 -8.01
CA GLY A 283 3.11 -6.82 -6.94
C GLY A 283 4.56 -6.87 -7.45
N PHE A 284 5.41 -5.97 -6.97
CA PHE A 284 6.84 -5.89 -7.31
C PHE A 284 7.12 -5.73 -8.83
N CYS A 285 6.18 -5.19 -9.60
CA CYS A 285 6.42 -4.80 -11.00
C CYS A 285 7.12 -3.43 -11.03
N SER A 286 8.38 -3.37 -10.61
CA SER A 286 9.08 -2.12 -10.30
C SER A 286 9.21 -1.11 -11.46
N SER A 287 9.09 -1.55 -12.72
CA SER A 287 9.08 -0.69 -13.92
C SER A 287 7.67 -0.25 -14.36
N LEU A 288 6.61 -0.78 -13.75
CA LEU A 288 5.24 -0.58 -14.19
C LEU A 288 4.81 0.86 -13.95
N ARG A 289 4.57 1.58 -15.05
CA ARG A 289 4.20 2.99 -15.04
C ARG A 289 2.80 3.29 -15.56
N GLU A 290 2.25 2.40 -16.40
CA GLU A 290 0.94 2.58 -17.02
C GLU A 290 0.11 1.30 -16.93
N VAL A 291 -1.05 1.41 -16.30
CA VAL A 291 -2.03 0.32 -16.17
C VAL A 291 -3.37 0.80 -16.71
N THR A 292 -3.89 0.11 -17.72
CA THR A 292 -5.26 0.31 -18.19
C THR A 292 -6.17 -0.74 -17.56
N LEU A 293 -7.10 -0.30 -16.72
CA LEU A 293 -8.09 -1.13 -16.05
C LEU A 293 -9.38 -1.25 -16.89
N PRO A 294 -10.07 -2.41 -16.91
CA PRO A 294 -11.28 -2.60 -17.68
C PRO A 294 -12.51 -2.03 -16.98
N LYS A 295 -13.56 -1.71 -17.74
CA LYS A 295 -14.85 -1.22 -17.20
C LYS A 295 -15.59 -2.29 -16.39
N SER A 296 -15.32 -3.56 -16.66
CA SER A 296 -15.84 -4.68 -15.86
C SER A 296 -15.27 -4.76 -14.45
N LEU A 297 -14.20 -4.02 -14.12
CA LEU A 297 -13.52 -4.12 -12.83
C LEU A 297 -14.43 -3.69 -11.67
N ARG A 298 -14.43 -4.48 -10.60
CA ARG A 298 -15.16 -4.28 -9.35
C ARG A 298 -14.23 -4.28 -8.14
N HIS A 299 -13.15 -5.05 -8.15
CA HIS A 299 -12.28 -5.20 -6.99
C HIS A 299 -10.80 -5.13 -7.34
N ILE A 300 -10.02 -4.46 -6.49
CA ILE A 300 -8.57 -4.55 -6.47
C ILE A 300 -8.17 -5.26 -5.18
N GLY A 301 -7.55 -6.43 -5.32
CA GLY A 301 -7.20 -7.32 -4.22
C GLY A 301 -6.07 -6.80 -3.32
N GLN A 302 -5.81 -7.56 -2.26
CA GLN A 302 -4.69 -7.30 -1.35
C GLN A 302 -3.38 -7.20 -2.13
N THR A 303 -2.52 -6.24 -1.78
CA THR A 303 -1.16 -6.08 -2.33
C THR A 303 -1.05 -6.05 -3.86
N ALA A 304 -2.17 -5.82 -4.58
CA ALA A 304 -2.28 -6.04 -6.03
C ALA A 304 -1.24 -5.26 -6.86
N PHE A 305 -0.83 -4.09 -6.40
CA PHE A 305 0.16 -3.20 -7.01
C PHE A 305 1.26 -2.79 -6.01
N GLN A 306 1.50 -3.57 -4.95
CA GLN A 306 2.53 -3.23 -3.96
C GLN A 306 3.92 -3.11 -4.59
N GLU A 307 4.75 -2.19 -4.08
CA GLU A 307 6.15 -1.99 -4.52
C GLU A 307 6.30 -1.60 -6.00
N ASN A 308 5.25 -1.02 -6.60
CA ASN A 308 5.31 -0.46 -7.96
C ASN A 308 5.90 0.95 -7.93
N HIS A 309 7.22 1.03 -7.73
CA HIS A 309 7.96 2.29 -7.57
C HIS A 309 7.95 3.21 -8.80
N SER A 310 7.56 2.72 -9.97
CA SER A 310 7.45 3.51 -11.21
C SER A 310 6.03 3.95 -11.55
N LEU A 311 5.01 3.54 -10.78
CA LEU A 311 3.62 3.85 -11.09
C LEU A 311 3.34 5.33 -10.80
N GLU A 312 3.12 6.13 -11.83
CA GLU A 312 2.92 7.58 -11.71
C GLU A 312 1.44 7.98 -11.60
N THR A 313 0.59 7.26 -12.34
CA THR A 313 -0.85 7.49 -12.39
C THR A 313 -1.59 6.17 -12.56
N ILE A 314 -2.81 6.11 -12.03
CA ILE A 314 -3.74 5.02 -12.30
C ILE A 314 -5.14 5.61 -12.46
N LEU A 315 -5.83 5.20 -13.53
CA LEU A 315 -7.18 5.64 -13.82
C LEU A 315 -8.16 4.57 -13.36
N PHE A 316 -8.84 4.83 -12.24
CA PHE A 316 -9.89 3.96 -11.75
C PHE A 316 -11.17 4.14 -12.58
N THR A 317 -11.86 3.05 -12.85
CA THR A 317 -13.09 3.03 -13.66
C THR A 317 -14.34 3.06 -12.79
N GLU A 318 -15.40 3.73 -13.25
CA GLU A 318 -16.73 3.59 -12.66
C GLU A 318 -17.17 2.13 -12.63
N GLY A 319 -17.76 1.71 -11.52
CA GLY A 319 -18.07 0.32 -11.20
C GLY A 319 -17.14 -0.28 -10.14
N LEU A 320 -15.93 0.23 -9.95
CA LEU A 320 -15.02 -0.21 -8.89
C LEU A 320 -15.66 -0.03 -7.50
N LYS A 321 -15.63 -1.07 -6.68
CA LYS A 321 -16.30 -1.15 -5.36
C LYS A 321 -15.34 -1.09 -4.19
N SER A 322 -14.19 -1.75 -4.29
CA SER A 322 -13.21 -1.80 -3.18
C SER A 322 -11.77 -1.81 -3.65
N ILE A 323 -10.90 -1.26 -2.79
CA ILE A 323 -9.44 -1.34 -2.88
C ILE A 323 -8.91 -2.03 -1.63
N GLY A 324 -8.23 -3.16 -1.82
CA GLY A 324 -7.80 -4.05 -0.74
C GLY A 324 -6.59 -3.57 0.06
N HIS A 325 -6.33 -4.31 1.14
CA HIS A 325 -5.22 -4.09 2.07
C HIS A 325 -3.88 -4.00 1.32
N PHE A 326 -3.06 -2.99 1.60
CA PHE A 326 -1.76 -2.78 0.94
C PHE A 326 -1.77 -2.68 -0.60
N ALA A 327 -2.93 -2.49 -1.25
CA ALA A 327 -3.05 -2.61 -2.71
C ALA A 327 -2.02 -1.78 -3.49
N PHE A 328 -1.67 -0.58 -3.03
CA PHE A 328 -0.70 0.35 -3.62
C PHE A 328 0.43 0.73 -2.66
N LYS A 329 0.74 -0.13 -1.67
CA LYS A 329 1.86 0.08 -0.74
C LYS A 329 3.14 0.44 -1.50
N ASN A 330 3.84 1.48 -1.05
CA ASN A 330 5.14 1.90 -1.60
C ASN A 330 5.12 2.25 -3.12
N CYS A 331 3.98 2.66 -3.66
CA CYS A 331 3.91 3.29 -4.99
C CYS A 331 4.44 4.74 -4.91
N GLU A 332 5.74 4.89 -4.65
CA GLU A 332 6.34 6.18 -4.22
C GLU A 332 6.23 7.31 -5.26
N LYS A 333 6.07 6.98 -6.55
CA LYS A 333 5.88 7.94 -7.65
C LYS A 333 4.42 8.27 -7.96
N LEU A 334 3.45 7.62 -7.32
CA LEU A 334 2.04 7.86 -7.59
C LEU A 334 1.68 9.29 -7.18
N THR A 335 1.38 10.14 -8.16
CA THR A 335 1.25 11.59 -7.94
C THR A 335 -0.15 12.02 -7.51
N GLY A 336 -1.16 11.20 -7.78
CA GLY A 336 -2.52 11.46 -7.38
C GLY A 336 -3.47 10.36 -7.81
N VAL A 337 -4.63 10.33 -7.17
CA VAL A 337 -5.69 9.37 -7.46
C VAL A 337 -7.04 10.08 -7.57
N SER A 338 -7.80 9.71 -8.60
CA SER A 338 -9.20 10.09 -8.75
C SER A 338 -10.06 8.86 -8.51
N LEU A 339 -10.65 8.77 -7.34
CA LEU A 339 -11.45 7.64 -6.90
C LEU A 339 -12.88 7.78 -7.46
N PRO A 340 -13.46 6.73 -8.05
CA PRO A 340 -14.74 6.82 -8.76
C PRO A 340 -15.93 6.90 -7.79
N ASN A 341 -17.08 7.36 -8.29
CA ASN A 341 -18.30 7.50 -7.47
C ASN A 341 -18.84 6.16 -6.99
N SER A 342 -18.51 5.07 -7.67
CA SER A 342 -18.91 3.72 -7.29
C SER A 342 -18.11 3.12 -6.13
N LEU A 343 -16.95 3.68 -5.78
CA LEU A 343 -16.04 3.13 -4.78
C LEU A 343 -16.61 3.33 -3.38
N GLU A 344 -16.73 2.25 -2.61
CA GLU A 344 -17.39 2.24 -1.30
C GLU A 344 -16.37 2.15 -0.15
N GLU A 345 -15.24 1.45 -0.36
CA GLU A 345 -14.25 1.19 0.70
C GLU A 345 -12.81 1.25 0.18
N ILE A 346 -11.94 1.85 1.00
CA ILE A 346 -10.48 1.73 0.92
C ILE A 346 -10.01 1.03 2.19
N SER A 347 -9.47 -0.18 2.05
CA SER A 347 -9.01 -0.97 3.20
C SER A 347 -7.69 -0.44 3.79
N ASN A 348 -7.25 -1.07 4.88
CA ASN A 348 -6.07 -0.67 5.64
C ASN A 348 -4.82 -0.55 4.76
N GLU A 349 -3.96 0.42 5.07
CA GLU A 349 -2.63 0.59 4.47
C GLU A 349 -2.60 0.58 2.92
N ALA A 350 -3.75 0.81 2.27
CA ALA A 350 -3.90 0.63 0.82
C ALA A 350 -2.95 1.51 -0.01
N PHE A 351 -2.68 2.74 0.44
CA PHE A 351 -1.79 3.71 -0.21
C PHE A 351 -0.66 4.17 0.73
N ILE A 352 -0.25 3.32 1.68
CA ILE A 352 0.87 3.64 2.58
C ILE A 352 2.15 3.95 1.78
N ASN A 353 2.89 4.99 2.20
CA ASN A 353 4.15 5.45 1.58
C ASN A 353 4.05 5.84 0.10
N CYS A 354 2.90 6.28 -0.41
CA CYS A 354 2.80 6.90 -1.74
C CYS A 354 3.30 8.36 -1.69
N LYS A 355 4.59 8.56 -1.39
CA LYS A 355 5.17 9.85 -0.96
C LYS A 355 5.01 10.99 -1.97
N ALA A 356 4.95 10.71 -3.27
CA ALA A 356 4.72 11.72 -4.31
C ALA A 356 3.25 12.15 -4.45
N MET A 357 2.31 11.53 -3.75
CA MET A 357 0.88 11.81 -3.87
C MET A 357 0.59 13.23 -3.41
N LYS A 358 0.09 14.07 -4.32
CA LYS A 358 -0.27 15.47 -4.08
C LYS A 358 -1.77 15.69 -4.00
N ASN A 359 -2.54 14.89 -4.74
CA ASN A 359 -3.98 15.09 -4.89
C ASN A 359 -4.72 13.77 -4.69
N ILE A 360 -5.78 13.82 -3.89
CA ILE A 360 -6.79 12.76 -3.80
C ILE A 360 -8.13 13.40 -4.13
N THR A 361 -8.84 12.85 -5.12
CA THR A 361 -10.24 13.18 -5.38
C THR A 361 -11.09 11.99 -4.95
N PHE A 362 -11.93 12.19 -3.94
CA PHE A 362 -12.85 11.17 -3.47
C PHE A 362 -14.16 11.20 -4.27
N GLY A 363 -14.59 10.06 -4.77
CA GLY A 363 -15.92 9.88 -5.34
C GLY A 363 -17.01 9.89 -4.27
N THR A 364 -18.25 10.17 -4.66
CA THR A 364 -19.38 10.36 -3.73
C THR A 364 -19.89 9.06 -3.07
N GLY A 365 -19.33 7.90 -3.41
CA GLY A 365 -19.73 6.60 -2.87
C GLY A 365 -18.93 6.17 -1.64
N ILE A 366 -17.78 6.79 -1.36
CA ILE A 366 -16.86 6.30 -0.33
C ILE A 366 -17.54 6.41 1.05
N ARG A 367 -17.52 5.30 1.79
CA ARG A 367 -18.09 5.19 3.14
C ARG A 367 -17.03 5.01 4.20
N ALA A 368 -15.96 4.26 3.91
CA ALA A 368 -14.91 3.95 4.88
C ALA A 368 -13.51 4.09 4.29
N ILE A 369 -12.61 4.65 5.10
CA ILE A 369 -11.17 4.71 4.86
C ILE A 369 -10.49 4.01 6.05
N GLY A 370 -9.82 2.90 5.79
CA GLY A 370 -9.22 2.02 6.78
C GLY A 370 -7.97 2.57 7.47
N GLU A 371 -7.50 1.79 8.45
CA GLU A 371 -6.32 2.11 9.26
C GLU A 371 -5.12 2.43 8.37
N LYS A 372 -4.45 3.56 8.62
CA LYS A 372 -3.21 3.95 7.90
C LYS A 372 -3.33 3.94 6.37
N ALA A 373 -4.53 4.01 5.80
CA ALA A 373 -4.76 3.88 4.36
C ALA A 373 -3.88 4.81 3.51
N PHE A 374 -3.61 6.04 3.99
CA PHE A 374 -2.73 7.03 3.36
C PHE A 374 -1.57 7.45 4.28
N PHE A 375 -1.11 6.57 5.17
CA PHE A 375 0.03 6.84 6.04
C PHE A 375 1.30 7.20 5.24
N HIS A 376 2.06 8.21 5.67
CA HIS A 376 3.28 8.70 4.99
C HIS A 376 3.08 9.22 3.55
N ASN A 377 1.93 9.82 3.25
CA ASN A 377 1.72 10.53 1.98
C ASN A 377 2.19 11.99 2.09
N HIS A 378 3.46 12.24 1.78
CA HIS A 378 4.13 13.51 2.09
C HIS A 378 3.79 14.68 1.16
N GLY A 379 3.14 14.44 0.01
CA GLY A 379 2.81 15.50 -0.96
C GLY A 379 1.42 16.12 -0.81
N ILE A 380 0.51 15.50 -0.04
CA ILE A 380 -0.89 15.93 0.08
C ILE A 380 -0.93 17.23 0.88
N THR A 381 -1.53 18.27 0.33
CA THR A 381 -1.65 19.59 1.00
C THR A 381 -3.04 19.90 1.51
N LYS A 382 -4.07 19.31 0.90
CA LYS A 382 -5.47 19.53 1.26
C LYS A 382 -6.29 18.26 1.08
N LEU A 383 -7.23 18.03 1.99
CA LEU A 383 -8.22 16.97 1.91
C LEU A 383 -9.64 17.56 1.98
N THR A 384 -10.52 17.10 1.10
CA THR A 384 -11.95 17.40 1.12
C THR A 384 -12.73 16.09 1.00
N PHE A 385 -13.66 15.86 1.92
CA PHE A 385 -14.39 14.59 2.00
C PHE A 385 -15.82 14.73 1.46
N PRO A 386 -16.36 13.68 0.81
CA PRO A 386 -17.75 13.67 0.34
C PRO A 386 -18.71 13.47 1.52
N ALA A 387 -19.95 13.92 1.37
CA ALA A 387 -20.97 13.79 2.41
C ALA A 387 -21.27 12.34 2.83
N SER A 388 -20.91 11.37 1.99
CA SER A 388 -21.11 9.93 2.19
C SER A 388 -20.16 9.29 3.18
N ILE A 389 -19.04 9.93 3.55
CA ILE A 389 -18.05 9.29 4.42
C ILE A 389 -18.62 9.06 5.82
N GLU A 390 -18.53 7.81 6.28
CA GLU A 390 -19.07 7.32 7.56
C GLU A 390 -17.96 6.97 8.55
N LEU A 391 -16.78 6.58 8.08
CA LEU A 391 -15.64 6.18 8.91
C LEU A 391 -14.32 6.69 8.33
N ILE A 392 -13.51 7.34 9.16
CA ILE A 392 -12.09 7.58 8.91
C ILE A 392 -11.35 6.95 10.09
N ASP A 393 -10.65 5.85 9.83
CA ASP A 393 -10.05 5.02 10.87
C ASP A 393 -8.72 5.59 11.41
N TYR A 394 -8.16 4.91 12.40
CA TYR A 394 -6.92 5.27 13.06
C TYR A 394 -5.79 5.56 12.06
N ALA A 395 -5.13 6.71 12.25
CA ALA A 395 -3.95 7.11 11.50
C ALA A 395 -4.12 7.09 9.97
N ALA A 396 -5.35 7.13 9.44
CA ALA A 396 -5.64 7.01 8.01
C ALA A 396 -4.85 8.01 7.15
N PHE A 397 -4.54 9.20 7.67
CA PHE A 397 -3.74 10.23 7.02
C PHE A 397 -2.55 10.65 7.88
N ALA A 398 -2.07 9.80 8.78
CA ALA A 398 -0.96 10.14 9.64
C ALA A 398 0.34 10.33 8.85
N GLU A 399 1.16 11.26 9.33
CA GLU A 399 2.44 11.67 8.73
C GLU A 399 2.31 12.15 7.28
N CYS A 400 1.14 12.68 6.89
CA CYS A 400 1.01 13.48 5.67
C CYS A 400 1.71 14.83 5.89
N ALA A 401 3.04 14.84 5.72
CA ALA A 401 3.91 15.92 6.17
C ALA A 401 3.63 17.30 5.54
N ALA A 402 3.02 17.35 4.34
CA ALA A 402 2.63 18.59 3.68
C ALA A 402 1.16 18.99 3.92
N LEU A 403 0.37 18.20 4.65
CA LEU A 403 -1.06 18.43 4.82
C LEU A 403 -1.27 19.70 5.64
N GLN A 404 -1.97 20.67 5.06
CA GLN A 404 -2.23 21.98 5.66
C GLN A 404 -3.70 22.15 6.03
N GLU A 405 -4.61 21.63 5.21
CA GLU A 405 -6.05 21.85 5.37
C GLU A 405 -6.83 20.55 5.26
N VAL A 406 -7.78 20.36 6.18
CA VAL A 406 -8.82 19.33 6.09
C VAL A 406 -10.18 20.01 6.08
N ASP A 407 -11.05 19.59 5.16
CA ASP A 407 -12.45 20.02 5.09
C ASP A 407 -13.38 18.80 5.08
N LEU A 408 -14.10 18.59 6.18
CA LEU A 408 -15.11 17.54 6.27
C LEU A 408 -16.46 17.98 5.67
N GLY A 409 -16.64 19.26 5.34
CA GLY A 409 -17.89 19.79 4.81
C GLY A 409 -19.08 19.44 5.70
N VAL A 410 -20.12 18.86 5.11
CA VAL A 410 -21.32 18.35 5.81
C VAL A 410 -21.16 16.91 6.31
N ALA A 411 -20.04 16.24 6.00
CA ALA A 411 -19.82 14.86 6.36
C ALA A 411 -19.71 14.67 7.88
N ARG A 412 -20.12 13.48 8.34
CA ARG A 412 -20.16 13.15 9.76
C ARG A 412 -19.48 11.80 10.03
N PRO A 413 -18.22 11.61 9.56
CA PRO A 413 -17.56 10.34 9.76
C PRO A 413 -17.29 10.13 11.24
N LYS A 414 -17.41 8.89 11.73
CA LYS A 414 -16.74 8.50 12.96
C LYS A 414 -15.24 8.64 12.74
N LEU A 415 -14.60 9.49 13.54
CA LEU A 415 -13.15 9.60 13.60
C LEU A 415 -12.67 8.60 14.66
N VAL A 416 -11.97 7.54 14.24
CA VAL A 416 -11.38 6.59 15.19
C VAL A 416 -10.04 7.15 15.61
N GLN A 417 -9.98 7.64 16.85
CA GLN A 417 -8.84 8.42 17.35
C GLN A 417 -8.57 9.61 16.39
N ASN A 418 -7.41 10.25 16.47
CA ASN A 418 -7.05 11.31 15.53
C ASN A 418 -6.51 10.68 14.23
N PRO A 419 -7.16 10.82 13.06
CA PRO A 419 -6.66 10.23 11.81
C PRO A 419 -5.48 10.98 11.18
N PHE A 420 -5.17 12.17 11.69
CA PHE A 420 -4.19 13.10 11.12
C PHE A 420 -2.90 13.21 11.96
N LEU A 421 -2.54 12.14 12.69
CA LEU A 421 -1.37 12.13 13.58
C LEU A 421 -0.11 12.59 12.86
N GLY A 422 0.67 13.48 13.48
CA GLY A 422 1.97 13.86 12.94
C GLY A 422 1.92 14.63 11.62
N CYS A 423 0.75 15.16 11.22
CA CYS A 423 0.63 16.11 10.12
C CYS A 423 1.19 17.47 10.58
N LYS A 424 2.52 17.59 10.60
CA LYS A 424 3.26 18.73 11.17
C LYS A 424 2.93 20.08 10.56
N GLN A 425 2.34 20.11 9.36
CA GLN A 425 1.94 21.33 8.66
C GLN A 425 0.44 21.62 8.75
N LEU A 426 -0.33 20.81 9.48
CA LEU A 426 -1.79 20.94 9.55
C LEU A 426 -2.14 22.22 10.30
N GLN A 427 -2.77 23.16 9.60
CA GLN A 427 -3.13 24.48 10.14
C GLN A 427 -4.59 24.52 10.61
N LYS A 428 -5.48 23.82 9.91
CA LYS A 428 -6.91 23.82 10.22
C LYS A 428 -7.63 22.56 9.78
N VAL A 429 -8.64 22.20 10.57
CA VAL A 429 -9.70 21.26 10.23
C VAL A 429 -11.02 22.02 10.23
N SER A 430 -11.72 22.01 9.10
CA SER A 430 -12.93 22.81 8.86
C SER A 430 -14.14 21.94 8.55
N VAL A 431 -15.32 22.49 8.81
CA VAL A 431 -16.62 21.86 8.57
C VAL A 431 -17.61 22.91 8.07
N SER A 432 -18.65 22.49 7.37
CA SER A 432 -19.77 23.37 6.99
C SER A 432 -20.56 23.81 8.24
N ALA A 433 -21.15 25.00 8.20
CA ALA A 433 -22.09 25.47 9.23
C ALA A 433 -23.27 24.50 9.44
N ASP A 434 -23.67 23.80 8.37
CA ASP A 434 -24.74 22.80 8.37
C ASP A 434 -24.34 21.46 8.99
N ASN A 435 -23.05 21.26 9.28
CA ASN A 435 -22.58 20.06 9.96
C ASN A 435 -23.26 19.94 11.34
N LYS A 436 -23.89 18.79 11.58
CA LYS A 436 -24.68 18.52 12.80
C LYS A 436 -23.91 17.77 13.89
N THR A 437 -22.74 17.23 13.57
CA THR A 437 -21.91 16.47 14.52
C THR A 437 -20.74 17.31 15.01
N TYR A 438 -20.11 18.05 14.09
CA TYR A 438 -18.88 18.77 14.34
C TYR A 438 -19.08 20.29 14.21
N THR A 439 -18.20 21.03 14.88
CA THR A 439 -17.98 22.46 14.66
C THR A 439 -16.48 22.72 14.61
N SER A 440 -16.07 23.80 13.94
CA SER A 440 -14.67 24.23 13.89
C SER A 440 -14.57 25.65 14.42
N GLU A 441 -13.67 25.87 15.38
CA GLU A 441 -13.36 27.18 15.93
C GLU A 441 -11.87 27.44 15.75
N ASP A 442 -11.56 28.51 15.00
CA ASP A 442 -10.21 28.86 14.55
C ASP A 442 -9.45 27.72 13.85
N GLY A 443 -10.14 26.69 13.35
CA GLY A 443 -9.52 25.52 12.73
C GLY A 443 -9.28 24.33 13.66
N VAL A 444 -9.64 24.42 14.95
CA VAL A 444 -9.69 23.27 15.86
C VAL A 444 -11.05 22.57 15.71
N LEU A 445 -11.03 21.23 15.63
CA LEU A 445 -12.26 20.45 15.48
C LEU A 445 -12.85 20.06 16.83
N TYR A 446 -14.12 20.44 17.03
CA TYR A 446 -14.91 20.10 18.22
C TYR A 446 -16.19 19.35 17.86
N SER A 447 -16.84 18.74 18.85
CA SER A 447 -18.25 18.37 18.77
C SER A 447 -19.11 19.62 18.58
N LYS A 448 -20.30 19.49 17.95
CA LYS A 448 -21.18 20.62 17.64
C LYS A 448 -21.56 21.47 18.86
N ASN A 449 -21.59 20.86 20.05
CA ASN A 449 -21.89 21.50 21.32
C ASN A 449 -20.65 21.91 22.13
N PHE A 450 -19.45 21.85 21.52
CA PHE A 450 -18.15 22.18 22.11
C PHE A 450 -17.68 21.32 23.29
N LYS A 451 -18.42 20.26 23.64
CA LYS A 451 -18.10 19.38 24.78
C LYS A 451 -16.90 18.46 24.55
N GLU A 452 -16.52 18.17 23.32
CA GLU A 452 -15.39 17.31 22.98
C GLU A 452 -14.48 17.99 21.94
N LEU A 453 -13.17 17.93 22.15
CA LEU A 453 -12.15 18.36 21.17
C LEU A 453 -11.56 17.12 20.52
N TYR A 454 -11.71 17.01 19.20
CA TYR A 454 -11.23 15.85 18.42
C TYR A 454 -9.83 16.04 17.86
N VAL A 455 -9.54 17.19 17.25
CA VAL A 455 -8.28 17.44 16.54
C VAL A 455 -7.81 18.87 16.76
N TYR A 456 -6.62 19.01 17.32
CA TYR A 456 -5.84 20.24 17.35
C TYR A 456 -4.78 20.21 16.23
N PRO A 457 -4.79 21.18 15.29
CA PRO A 457 -3.79 21.23 14.21
C PRO A 457 -2.37 21.58 14.71
N ASN A 458 -1.36 20.82 14.28
CA ASN A 458 0.03 20.98 14.75
C ASN A 458 0.70 22.31 14.36
N ALA A 459 0.31 22.92 13.23
CA ALA A 459 0.95 24.10 12.63
C ALA A 459 0.14 25.39 12.83
N ARG A 460 -0.63 25.49 13.92
CA ARG A 460 -1.31 26.73 14.25
C ARG A 460 -0.31 27.84 14.56
N ALA A 461 -0.67 29.07 14.19
CA ALA A 461 0.12 30.25 14.51
C ALA A 461 0.10 30.57 16.02
N ASP A 462 -1.03 30.28 16.68
CA ASP A 462 -1.20 30.56 18.11
C ASP A 462 -0.43 29.56 18.96
N LYS A 463 0.48 30.08 19.78
CA LYS A 463 1.26 29.30 20.73
C LYS A 463 0.54 29.08 22.06
N LYS A 464 -0.62 29.71 22.24
CA LYS A 464 -1.46 29.60 23.42
C LYS A 464 -2.85 29.11 23.00
N LEU A 465 -3.35 28.10 23.69
CA LEU A 465 -4.74 27.67 23.61
C LEU A 465 -5.47 28.00 24.91
N VAL A 466 -6.60 28.69 24.80
CA VAL A 466 -7.60 28.81 25.86
C VAL A 466 -8.80 27.97 25.45
N MET A 467 -9.06 26.90 26.18
CA MET A 467 -10.21 26.05 25.93
C MET A 467 -11.49 26.73 26.42
N ASN A 468 -12.58 26.58 25.67
CA ASN A 468 -13.89 27.11 26.06
C ASN A 468 -14.42 26.41 27.32
N ASP A 469 -15.24 27.10 28.11
CA ASP A 469 -15.77 26.59 29.39
C ASP A 469 -16.77 25.42 29.24
N ALA A 470 -17.30 25.17 28.04
CA ALA A 470 -18.23 24.06 27.78
C ALA A 470 -17.50 22.73 27.49
N LEU A 471 -16.18 22.74 27.30
CA LEU A 471 -15.39 21.57 26.98
C LEU A 471 -15.29 20.62 28.19
N GLU A 472 -15.69 19.36 27.97
CA GLU A 472 -15.73 18.31 29.00
C GLU A 472 -14.70 17.21 28.72
N THR A 473 -14.38 16.94 27.45
CA THR A 473 -13.52 15.82 27.03
C THR A 473 -12.48 16.23 25.99
N LEU A 474 -11.25 15.75 26.16
CA LEU A 474 -10.26 15.74 25.09
C LEU A 474 -10.24 14.35 24.44
N GLY A 475 -10.31 14.30 23.11
CA GLY A 475 -10.21 13.06 22.35
C GLY A 475 -8.80 12.45 22.42
N ASP A 476 -8.71 11.15 22.15
CA ASP A 476 -7.44 10.44 22.04
C ASP A 476 -6.55 11.09 20.96
N PHE A 477 -5.27 11.29 21.28
CA PHE A 477 -4.28 11.89 20.37
C PHE A 477 -4.63 13.30 19.84
N SER A 478 -5.55 14.01 20.51
CA SER A 478 -6.07 15.29 20.03
C SER A 478 -5.02 16.39 19.85
N PHE A 479 -3.92 16.36 20.61
CA PHE A 479 -2.76 17.27 20.50
C PHE A 479 -1.46 16.54 20.15
N TRP A 480 -1.53 15.36 19.54
CA TRP A 480 -0.34 14.55 19.22
C TRP A 480 0.75 15.35 18.50
N PHE A 481 1.95 15.41 19.09
CA PHE A 481 3.13 16.09 18.56
C PHE A 481 2.91 17.58 18.21
N CYS A 482 2.07 18.28 18.96
CA CYS A 482 1.91 19.73 18.81
C CYS A 482 3.12 20.48 19.38
N THR A 483 4.23 20.45 18.67
CA THR A 483 5.52 21.01 19.12
C THR A 483 5.54 22.54 19.13
N GLU A 484 4.59 23.24 18.52
CA GLU A 484 4.53 24.71 18.56
C GLU A 484 3.72 25.25 19.75
N LEU A 485 2.91 24.41 20.39
CA LEU A 485 2.07 24.80 21.52
C LEU A 485 2.92 25.04 22.77
N GLN A 486 2.77 26.21 23.38
CA GLN A 486 3.56 26.65 24.54
C GLN A 486 2.72 26.84 25.80
N GLU A 487 1.46 27.26 25.65
CA GLU A 487 0.57 27.52 26.78
C GLU A 487 -0.81 26.89 26.58
N VAL A 488 -1.35 26.26 27.62
CA VAL A 488 -2.69 25.67 27.61
C VAL A 488 -3.47 26.09 28.84
N GLU A 489 -4.69 26.59 28.64
CA GLU A 489 -5.65 26.88 29.71
C GLU A 489 -6.86 25.96 29.55
N PHE A 490 -7.06 25.10 30.55
CA PHE A 490 -8.15 24.12 30.62
C PHE A 490 -9.41 24.74 31.26
N PRO A 491 -10.62 24.24 30.93
CA PRO A 491 -11.87 24.72 31.53
C PRO A 491 -12.01 24.26 32.99
N SER A 492 -13.01 24.78 33.71
CA SER A 492 -13.28 24.44 35.13
C SER A 492 -14.01 23.12 35.34
N HIS A 493 -14.48 22.50 34.25
CA HIS A 493 -15.32 21.31 34.28
C HIS A 493 -14.80 20.19 33.36
N LEU A 494 -13.50 20.18 33.07
CA LEU A 494 -12.91 19.10 32.29
C LEU A 494 -13.13 17.78 33.04
N ALA A 495 -13.70 16.79 32.37
CA ALA A 495 -14.06 15.51 32.96
C ALA A 495 -13.15 14.37 32.50
N LYS A 496 -12.62 14.44 31.27
CA LYS A 496 -11.82 13.36 30.68
C LYS A 496 -10.67 13.85 29.82
N LEU A 497 -9.52 13.19 29.99
CA LEU A 497 -8.36 13.29 29.10
C LEU A 497 -8.33 12.05 28.19
N GLY A 498 -8.13 12.25 26.89
CA GLY A 498 -7.95 11.16 25.94
C GLY A 498 -6.59 10.49 26.08
N TYR A 499 -6.48 9.26 25.58
CA TYR A 499 -5.23 8.53 25.51
C TYR A 499 -4.19 9.33 24.70
N ARG A 500 -2.98 9.52 25.26
CA ARG A 500 -1.87 10.25 24.61
C ARG A 500 -2.24 11.65 24.09
N ALA A 501 -3.21 12.32 24.72
CA ALA A 501 -3.75 13.58 24.22
C ALA A 501 -2.66 14.63 23.95
N PHE A 502 -1.66 14.80 24.83
CA PHE A 502 -0.54 15.75 24.69
C PHE A 502 0.82 15.07 24.44
N CYS A 503 0.83 13.82 23.97
CA CYS A 503 2.08 13.12 23.71
C CYS A 503 2.89 13.86 22.63
N GLY A 504 4.18 14.10 22.88
CA GLY A 504 5.11 14.80 21.99
C GLY A 504 5.05 16.33 22.02
N CYS A 505 4.25 16.93 22.90
CA CYS A 505 4.13 18.39 23.03
C CYS A 505 5.31 19.02 23.79
N SER A 506 6.50 18.93 23.22
CA SER A 506 7.77 19.22 23.91
C SER A 506 8.02 20.68 24.31
N ASN A 507 7.28 21.64 23.74
CA ASN A 507 7.47 23.07 24.00
C ASN A 507 6.43 23.69 24.93
N ILE A 508 5.55 22.89 25.54
CA ILE A 508 4.62 23.41 26.55
C ILE A 508 5.40 23.85 27.78
N LYS A 509 5.29 25.15 28.09
CA LYS A 509 5.96 25.81 29.22
C LYS A 509 5.01 26.16 30.35
N LYS A 510 3.71 26.31 30.05
CA LYS A 510 2.70 26.67 31.03
C LYS A 510 1.38 25.96 30.77
N MET A 511 0.82 25.39 31.81
CA MET A 511 -0.53 24.85 31.84
C MET A 511 -1.30 25.50 32.98
N THR A 512 -2.55 25.88 32.74
CA THR A 512 -3.46 26.43 33.76
C THR A 512 -4.69 25.55 33.82
N VAL A 513 -4.95 24.95 34.98
CA VAL A 513 -6.12 24.10 35.21
C VAL A 513 -7.05 24.78 36.20
N LYS A 514 -8.35 24.79 35.90
CA LYS A 514 -9.39 25.39 36.74
C LYS A 514 -10.14 24.37 37.61
N ASN A 515 -9.96 23.08 37.36
CA ASN A 515 -10.52 22.01 38.19
C ASN A 515 -9.85 21.95 39.57
N ASN A 516 -10.65 21.97 40.64
CA ASN A 516 -10.13 21.82 42.01
C ASN A 516 -9.55 20.42 42.28
N THR A 517 -10.04 19.40 41.58
CA THR A 517 -9.56 18.02 41.66
C THR A 517 -8.91 17.62 40.33
N PRO A 518 -7.73 16.98 40.34
CA PRO A 518 -7.07 16.55 39.11
C PRO A 518 -7.95 15.56 38.34
N VAL A 519 -7.99 15.71 37.02
CA VAL A 519 -8.61 14.73 36.13
C VAL A 519 -7.59 13.63 35.88
N GLU A 520 -7.88 12.41 36.32
CA GLU A 520 -7.00 11.27 36.08
C GLU A 520 -7.24 10.62 34.71
N ASN A 521 -6.18 10.13 34.10
CA ASN A 521 -6.22 9.27 32.93
C ASN A 521 -5.95 7.81 33.36
N GLU A 522 -6.59 6.86 32.69
CA GLU A 522 -6.35 5.42 32.88
C GLU A 522 -4.90 5.03 32.57
N PHE A 523 -4.26 5.74 31.64
CA PHE A 523 -2.86 5.58 31.23
C PHE A 523 -2.07 6.88 31.50
N PRO A 524 -1.68 7.13 32.76
CA PRO A 524 -1.12 8.42 33.19
C PRO A 524 0.26 8.74 32.59
N ASP A 525 1.12 7.71 32.37
CA ASP A 525 2.47 7.89 31.81
C ASP A 525 2.46 8.33 30.34
N ASP A 526 1.35 8.09 29.64
CA ASP A 526 1.22 8.28 28.21
C ASP A 526 0.64 9.66 27.84
N THR A 527 -0.17 10.28 28.71
CA THR A 527 -0.93 11.50 28.38
C THR A 527 -0.04 12.68 28.05
N PHE A 528 1.03 12.86 28.82
CA PHE A 528 1.99 13.96 28.71
C PHE A 528 3.40 13.46 28.35
N GLU A 529 3.51 12.26 27.76
CA GLU A 529 4.78 11.72 27.29
C GLU A 529 5.47 12.73 26.35
N GLY A 530 6.73 13.07 26.61
CA GLY A 530 7.48 14.07 25.83
C GLY A 530 7.27 15.54 26.23
N VAL A 531 6.37 15.83 27.19
CA VAL A 531 6.32 17.14 27.86
C VAL A 531 7.36 17.17 28.98
N ASP A 532 8.19 18.22 29.04
CA ASP A 532 9.10 18.43 30.17
C ASP A 532 8.31 18.94 31.39
N LYS A 533 7.75 18.01 32.15
CA LYS A 533 6.96 18.31 33.35
C LYS A 533 7.74 19.20 34.34
N SER A 534 9.04 18.97 34.51
CA SER A 534 9.86 19.68 35.49
C SER A 534 10.04 21.17 35.16
N ASN A 535 10.08 21.51 33.87
CA ASN A 535 10.19 22.89 33.38
C ASN A 535 8.87 23.51 32.96
N CYS A 536 7.78 22.73 32.91
CA CYS A 536 6.44 23.24 32.65
C CYS A 536 5.75 23.68 33.94
N GLN A 537 5.42 24.97 34.03
CA GLN A 537 4.61 25.51 35.14
C GLN A 537 3.17 25.00 35.03
N LEU A 538 2.69 24.29 36.06
CA LEU A 538 1.28 23.93 36.19
C LEU A 538 0.62 24.83 37.24
N SER A 539 -0.17 25.80 36.79
CA SER A 539 -1.02 26.64 37.65
C SER A 539 -2.33 25.93 37.97
N VAL A 540 -2.54 25.61 39.25
CA VAL A 540 -3.75 24.92 39.77
C VAL A 540 -4.52 25.82 40.73
N PRO A 541 -5.81 25.55 41.01
CA PRO A 541 -6.58 26.37 41.95
C PRO A 541 -5.96 26.38 43.35
N ALA A 542 -6.19 27.48 44.09
CA ALA A 542 -5.72 27.59 45.46
C ALA A 542 -6.30 26.48 46.36
N GLY A 543 -5.44 25.82 47.14
CA GLY A 543 -5.80 24.69 47.98
C GLY A 543 -5.74 23.33 47.27
N SER A 544 -5.51 23.28 45.97
CA SER A 544 -5.49 22.04 45.18
C SER A 544 -4.09 21.46 44.98
N LYS A 545 -3.01 22.15 45.35
CA LYS A 545 -1.63 21.71 45.06
C LYS A 545 -1.33 20.30 45.52
N THR A 546 -1.70 19.94 46.75
CA THR A 546 -1.44 18.61 47.30
C THR A 546 -2.14 17.50 46.49
N ALA A 547 -3.36 17.76 46.01
CA ALA A 547 -4.08 16.80 45.18
C ALA A 547 -3.41 16.59 43.82
N TYR A 548 -2.97 17.68 43.16
CA TYR A 548 -2.25 17.58 41.89
C TYR A 548 -0.85 16.97 42.03
N GLN A 549 -0.17 17.18 43.14
CA GLN A 549 1.12 16.54 43.42
C GLN A 549 0.99 15.03 43.61
N ALA A 550 -0.13 14.56 44.16
CA ALA A 550 -0.43 13.14 44.35
C ALA A 550 -1.04 12.48 43.10
N SER A 551 -1.42 13.26 42.09
CA SER A 551 -2.00 12.76 40.84
C SER A 551 -1.02 11.91 40.06
N ALA A 552 -1.47 10.77 39.54
CA ALA A 552 -0.65 9.96 38.64
C ALA A 552 -0.44 10.68 37.31
N THR A 553 -1.47 11.36 36.82
CA THR A 553 -1.46 12.05 35.52
C THR A 553 -0.68 13.38 35.59
N TRP A 554 -0.98 14.20 36.60
CA TRP A 554 -0.47 15.57 36.76
C TRP A 554 0.73 15.67 37.72
N GLY A 555 1.11 14.58 38.37
CA GLY A 555 2.33 14.52 39.16
C GLY A 555 3.57 14.81 38.32
N GLY A 556 4.59 15.37 38.96
CA GLY A 556 5.89 15.69 38.35
C GLY A 556 5.98 17.06 37.68
N PHE A 557 4.88 17.79 37.52
CA PHE A 557 4.92 19.17 37.02
C PHE A 557 5.47 20.16 38.05
N ASN A 558 5.96 21.31 37.60
CA ASN A 558 6.25 22.44 38.48
C ASN A 558 4.93 23.11 38.93
N ILE A 559 4.32 22.56 39.99
CA ILE A 559 2.99 22.95 40.46
C ILE A 559 3.04 24.22 41.31
N VAL A 560 2.34 25.24 40.83
CA VAL A 560 2.08 26.50 41.53
C VAL A 560 0.58 26.65 41.75
N GLU A 561 0.19 27.13 42.92
CA GLU A 561 -1.20 27.53 43.12
C GLU A 561 -1.39 28.92 42.51
N THR A 562 -2.51 29.12 41.83
CA THR A 562 -2.97 30.46 41.55
C THR A 562 -3.06 31.20 42.87
N THR A 563 -2.48 32.40 42.95
CA THR A 563 -2.76 33.27 44.07
C THR A 563 -4.27 33.43 44.13
N THR A 564 -4.86 32.97 45.22
CA THR A 564 -6.10 33.58 45.67
C THR A 564 -5.83 35.07 45.66
N ASP A 565 -6.47 35.81 44.76
CA ASP A 565 -6.95 37.10 45.21
C ASP A 565 -7.67 36.79 46.51
N ILE A 566 -7.07 37.23 47.62
CA ILE A 566 -7.52 36.98 48.98
C ILE A 566 -8.93 37.53 49.07
N THR A 567 -9.92 36.71 48.73
CA THR A 567 -11.34 36.99 48.95
C THR A 567 -12.08 35.77 49.46
N SER A 568 -11.38 34.67 49.77
CA SER A 568 -11.99 33.51 50.41
C SER A 568 -11.06 32.79 51.38
N VAL A 569 -10.75 33.43 52.51
CA VAL A 569 -10.49 32.71 53.76
C VAL A 569 -11.15 33.44 54.94
N THR A 570 -12.01 32.70 55.64
CA THR A 570 -12.48 32.84 57.03
C THR A 570 -13.35 34.04 57.46
N SER A 571 -14.51 33.68 58.04
CA SER A 571 -15.23 34.39 59.10
C SER A 571 -14.80 35.83 59.38
N ASN A 572 -15.39 36.79 58.68
CA ASN A 572 -15.45 38.16 59.13
C ASN A 572 -16.83 38.72 58.78
N ASP A 573 -17.41 39.42 59.75
CA ASP A 573 -18.77 39.97 59.80
C ASP A 573 -19.04 41.13 58.80
N THR A 574 -18.35 41.12 57.65
CA THR A 574 -18.37 42.19 56.66
C THR A 574 -19.20 41.78 55.43
N PRO A 575 -20.12 42.64 54.95
CA PRO A 575 -20.95 42.34 53.78
C PRO A 575 -20.12 42.06 52.51
N ILE A 576 -20.50 41.05 51.73
CA ILE A 576 -19.81 40.64 50.49
C ILE A 576 -20.69 40.98 49.28
N ILE A 577 -20.13 41.59 48.25
CA ILE A 577 -20.84 41.89 46.99
C ILE A 577 -20.43 40.90 45.90
N ARG A 578 -21.40 40.24 45.26
CA ARG A 578 -21.23 39.42 44.06
C ARG A 578 -21.97 40.04 42.89
N ARG A 579 -21.30 40.18 41.75
CA ARG A 579 -21.87 40.72 40.52
C ARG A 579 -22.22 39.57 39.59
N MET A 580 -23.43 39.60 39.05
CA MET A 580 -23.93 38.68 38.05
C MET A 580 -24.24 39.50 36.79
N ALA A 581 -24.44 38.84 35.65
CA ALA A 581 -24.70 39.51 34.38
C ALA A 581 -25.88 40.51 34.42
N ASN A 582 -26.82 40.31 35.36
CA ASN A 582 -28.13 40.94 35.38
C ASN A 582 -28.54 41.42 36.81
N ALA A 583 -27.69 41.18 37.81
CA ALA A 583 -27.98 41.51 39.20
C ALA A 583 -26.71 41.69 40.05
N CYS A 584 -26.88 42.36 41.19
CA CYS A 584 -25.88 42.50 42.23
C CYS A 584 -26.41 41.90 43.53
N VAL A 585 -25.70 40.91 44.07
CA VAL A 585 -26.07 40.22 45.31
C VAL A 585 -25.15 40.67 46.44
N VAL A 586 -25.72 41.17 47.54
CA VAL A 586 -24.98 41.46 48.78
C VAL A 586 -25.29 40.36 49.79
N GLY A 587 -24.30 39.55 50.12
CA GLY A 587 -24.41 38.47 51.10
C GLY A 587 -23.58 38.72 52.36
N ASN A 588 -23.55 37.74 53.26
CA ASN A 588 -22.78 37.80 54.52
C ASN A 588 -23.21 38.95 55.46
N ILE A 589 -24.51 39.30 55.45
CA ILE A 589 -25.08 40.39 56.27
C ILE A 589 -25.95 39.92 57.43
N GLY A 590 -26.43 38.67 57.39
CA GLY A 590 -27.30 38.11 58.44
C GLY A 590 -28.51 38.99 58.76
N ASN A 591 -29.01 38.92 60.00
CA ASN A 591 -30.15 39.74 60.46
C ASN A 591 -29.75 41.13 60.97
N LYS A 592 -28.52 41.59 60.71
CA LYS A 592 -27.98 42.87 61.20
C LYS A 592 -28.54 44.08 60.46
N TYR A 593 -28.94 43.87 59.20
CA TYR A 593 -29.49 44.87 58.32
C TYR A 593 -30.86 44.40 57.85
N SER A 594 -31.82 45.33 57.75
CA SER A 594 -33.17 45.05 57.27
C SER A 594 -33.43 45.65 55.89
N LYS A 595 -32.59 46.59 55.44
CA LYS A 595 -32.80 47.35 54.21
C LYS A 595 -31.49 47.67 53.49
N ALA A 596 -31.52 47.65 52.17
CA ALA A 596 -30.44 48.07 51.28
C ALA A 596 -30.91 49.13 50.28
N VAL A 597 -30.06 50.11 50.01
CA VAL A 597 -30.32 51.24 49.11
C VAL A 597 -29.13 51.41 48.16
N LEU A 598 -29.38 51.37 46.85
CA LEU A 598 -28.39 51.68 45.82
C LEU A 598 -28.52 53.15 45.41
N THR A 599 -27.42 53.90 45.43
CA THR A 599 -27.35 55.28 44.95
C THR A 599 -26.26 55.46 43.89
N ASP A 600 -26.41 56.45 43.01
CA ASP A 600 -25.27 56.92 42.20
C ASP A 600 -24.29 57.78 43.04
N LEU A 601 -23.19 58.22 42.42
CA LEU A 601 -22.19 59.08 43.08
C LEU A 601 -22.68 60.50 43.40
N SER A 602 -23.80 60.95 42.83
CA SER A 602 -24.45 62.21 43.20
C SER A 602 -25.32 62.08 44.46
N GLY A 603 -25.52 60.86 44.95
CA GLY A 603 -26.35 60.54 46.11
C GLY A 603 -27.81 60.28 45.78
N ARG A 604 -28.20 60.23 44.51
CA ARG A 604 -29.58 59.92 44.09
C ARG A 604 -29.85 58.43 44.30
N THR A 605 -30.95 58.11 44.98
CA THR A 605 -31.41 56.72 45.14
C THR A 605 -31.97 56.16 43.84
N ILE A 606 -31.51 54.95 43.51
CA ILE A 606 -31.88 54.21 42.30
C ILE A 606 -32.75 53.00 42.67
N ILE A 607 -32.28 52.17 43.60
CA ILE A 607 -32.98 50.95 44.04
C ILE A 607 -33.05 50.97 45.57
N THR A 608 -34.17 50.50 46.12
CA THR A 608 -34.33 50.23 47.54
C THR A 608 -35.00 48.87 47.69
N THR A 609 -34.42 48.00 48.51
CA THR A 609 -34.95 46.66 48.76
C THR A 609 -34.74 46.24 50.21
N GLU A 610 -35.51 45.27 50.68
CA GLU A 610 -35.33 44.66 51.99
C GLU A 610 -34.26 43.56 51.94
N VAL A 611 -33.69 43.26 53.12
CA VAL A 611 -32.77 42.14 53.31
C VAL A 611 -33.60 40.89 53.56
N ASP A 612 -33.45 39.87 52.72
CA ASP A 612 -34.13 38.58 52.87
C ASP A 612 -33.10 37.51 53.26
N ASN A 613 -33.34 36.87 54.41
CA ASN A 613 -32.51 35.80 54.96
C ASN A 613 -30.98 36.09 54.93
N GLY A 614 -30.60 37.33 55.28
CA GLY A 614 -29.20 37.75 55.32
C GLY A 614 -28.54 37.96 53.96
N THR A 615 -29.34 38.16 52.91
CA THR A 615 -28.90 38.49 51.55
C THR A 615 -29.78 39.59 50.94
N VAL A 616 -29.22 40.35 50.01
CA VAL A 616 -29.93 41.36 49.21
C VAL A 616 -29.64 41.09 47.74
N VAL A 617 -30.67 41.12 46.90
CA VAL A 617 -30.53 41.07 45.44
C VAL A 617 -31.03 42.39 44.86
N LEU A 618 -30.16 43.07 44.12
CA LEU A 618 -30.46 44.29 43.38
C LEU A 618 -30.42 43.94 41.89
N HIS A 619 -31.54 44.06 41.18
CA HIS A 619 -31.56 43.84 39.74
C HIS A 619 -30.96 45.05 39.02
N THR A 620 -29.92 44.84 38.20
CA THR A 620 -29.10 45.92 37.62
C THR A 620 -29.18 45.99 36.10
N ASP A 621 -30.11 45.25 35.49
CA ASP A 621 -30.30 45.11 34.04
C ASP A 621 -30.35 46.42 33.25
N THR A 622 -30.88 47.47 33.88
CA THR A 622 -31.13 48.76 33.23
C THR A 622 -30.15 49.86 33.67
N LEU A 623 -29.11 49.51 34.45
CA LEU A 623 -28.15 50.49 34.95
C LEU A 623 -27.03 50.73 33.94
N PRO A 624 -26.72 51.99 33.58
CA PRO A 624 -25.54 52.31 32.80
C PRO A 624 -24.25 51.85 33.50
N GLN A 625 -23.21 51.53 32.72
CA GLN A 625 -21.89 51.22 33.28
C GLN A 625 -21.39 52.40 34.12
N GLY A 626 -20.97 52.14 35.36
CA GLY A 626 -20.59 53.20 36.29
C GLY A 626 -20.39 52.74 37.73
N ILE A 627 -19.92 53.68 38.57
CA ILE A 627 -19.71 53.45 40.00
C ILE A 627 -20.98 53.84 40.78
N TYR A 628 -21.42 52.95 41.66
CA TYR A 628 -22.58 53.13 42.52
C TYR A 628 -22.23 52.82 43.98
N VAL A 629 -23.08 53.24 44.91
CA VAL A 629 -22.93 52.99 46.35
C VAL A 629 -24.13 52.20 46.85
N ILE A 630 -23.88 51.02 47.43
CA ILE A 630 -24.90 50.26 48.17
C ILE A 630 -24.77 50.63 49.64
N THR A 631 -25.88 51.02 50.26
CA THR A 631 -25.96 51.32 51.69
C THR A 631 -26.94 50.37 52.37
N LEU A 632 -26.47 49.67 53.38
CA LEU A 632 -27.25 48.81 54.26
C LEU A 632 -27.66 49.57 55.52
N TYR A 633 -28.87 49.33 55.99
CA TYR A 633 -29.47 49.92 57.19
C TYR A 633 -30.05 48.82 58.08
N GLY A 634 -29.77 48.87 59.38
CA GLY A 634 -30.46 48.05 60.38
C GLY A 634 -29.94 48.27 61.79
N VAL A 635 -30.13 47.28 62.66
CA VAL A 635 -29.81 47.35 64.09
C VAL A 635 -28.32 47.55 64.36
N ALA A 636 -27.44 47.17 63.42
CA ALA A 636 -26.00 47.43 63.48
C ALA A 636 -25.59 48.83 62.98
N GLY A 637 -26.54 49.69 62.62
CA GLY A 637 -26.31 51.02 62.06
C GLY A 637 -26.33 51.04 60.52
N LYS A 638 -25.57 51.98 59.94
CA LYS A 638 -25.44 52.17 58.48
C LYS A 638 -24.07 51.65 58.02
N TYR A 639 -24.05 50.88 56.94
CA TYR A 639 -22.82 50.43 56.27
C TYR A 639 -22.92 50.69 54.77
N SER A 640 -21.89 51.28 54.15
CA SER A 640 -21.91 51.67 52.74
C SER A 640 -20.71 51.11 51.99
N ILE A 641 -20.95 50.63 50.76
CA ILE A 641 -19.97 49.93 49.93
C ILE A 641 -20.07 50.43 48.50
N LYS A 642 -18.93 50.73 47.86
CA LYS A 642 -18.89 51.09 46.44
C LYS A 642 -18.88 49.84 45.56
N THR A 643 -19.61 49.87 44.46
CA THR A 643 -19.63 48.81 43.44
C THR A 643 -19.59 49.42 42.05
N VAL A 644 -19.15 48.63 41.06
CA VAL A 644 -19.11 49.01 39.65
C VAL A 644 -19.96 48.01 38.87
N PHE A 645 -20.89 48.50 38.06
CA PHE A 645 -21.69 47.68 37.14
C PHE A 645 -21.24 47.91 35.71
#